data_AF-A0A0A2KZ12-F1
#
_entry.id   AF-A0A0A2KZ12-F1
#
_cell.length_a   1.000
_cell.length_b   1.000
_cell.length_c   1.000
_cell.angle_alpha   90.00
_cell.angle_beta   90.00
_cell.angle_gamma   90.00
#
_symmetry.space_group_name_H-M   'P 1'
#
loop_
_entity.id
_entity.type
_entity.pdbx_description
1 polymer ?
#
loop_
_entity_poly.entity_id
_entity_poly.type
_entity_poly.pdbx_seq_one_letter_code
_entity_poly.pdbx_strand_id
1 'polypeptide(L)'
;MEHLNQHPDKYEPDIDYPIDSQSHESDDTNEEINSLELTRINTYRLQQKTTVGSTRGPTPRDRWLPMGANKEHPPLLPDSEAYVVEFDGVNDPLHPYNWSTLRRVIAVFSAAISGFSKEFNTSTEIGSLAVTLYVLGFAAGPTIWAPGSELVGRRWPLSLGLFGCAIFTIACAVAKDIQTLMICRFFAGLCSASPISVVPAVFADLFNNTQRGVVMSIFCMAVFIGPFSAPFVGGFIAMSSLGWRWTMYISAIMVFLGFVLVFVFLDETYAPVILVRKAATLRRQTRNWGIHAKQDEVEVDIKELLRNNFARPIVMLITEPILLLISLYISFIYGLIYALLGAYPAVFQGVYGMNMGTSGLAFIGIIIGELLGGVYILLIQGKYKAKLAANGDKPIPEWRLPPAIIGAVSFAGGMFWFGWTGYTSSIHWMAPVASGLLTGAGIFLIFLQCFNYIVDCYPSLAASTIAANTILRSAIGCSFPLFSRQMMKNLGVQWAGTMIGCIAVVMIPIPVLFKVYDWDLNRWTSSDDRVRGGSSVSNLEPTAEGVLFHGNLDIETLGGAGFASQRTVRDEQTWDLSGHDGVELHIIPLDRNRYTFSLTDEIPQRRPDGREQSALVWEYDFCTSETGREVRLFWKDLRPTYRGKPVEDARPLDLSRIKRFRIMIRSFFGAQHGDFSLKIQSIGVFRESYLDNPNVTKESMDCDDEPTESTEIREKKSWFPCCCSLF
;
A
#
# COMPACT_ATOMS: atom_id res chain seq x y z
N MET A 1 60.23 -30.05 -37.73
CA MET A 1 60.31 -31.24 -36.86
C MET A 1 60.39 -30.70 -35.45
N GLU A 2 59.26 -30.60 -34.74
CA GLU A 2 58.85 -31.59 -33.70
C GLU A 2 59.96 -31.74 -32.64
N HIS A 3 59.77 -31.59 -31.33
CA HIS A 3 58.59 -31.61 -30.48
C HIS A 3 59.04 -31.22 -29.04
N LEU A 4 58.10 -30.62 -28.28
CA LEU A 4 57.78 -30.86 -26.86
C LEU A 4 58.45 -30.10 -25.68
N ASN A 5 57.51 -29.60 -24.87
CA ASN A 5 57.53 -28.92 -23.58
C ASN A 5 58.46 -29.48 -22.49
N GLN A 6 58.99 -28.59 -21.65
CA GLN A 6 58.75 -28.57 -20.19
C GLN A 6 59.42 -27.33 -19.52
N HIS A 7 58.64 -26.55 -18.77
CA HIS A 7 59.07 -25.66 -17.68
C HIS A 7 59.36 -26.51 -16.41
N PRO A 8 60.03 -26.05 -15.32
CA PRO A 8 59.94 -24.68 -14.76
C PRO A 8 61.19 -24.10 -14.03
N ASP A 9 60.98 -22.88 -13.50
CA ASP A 9 61.57 -22.23 -12.32
C ASP A 9 62.60 -21.08 -12.43
N LYS A 10 62.11 -19.92 -11.91
CA LYS A 10 62.74 -18.77 -11.23
C LYS A 10 63.67 -17.84 -12.03
N TYR A 11 63.22 -16.59 -12.20
CA TYR A 11 63.81 -15.40 -11.56
C TYR A 11 62.95 -14.15 -11.85
N GLU A 12 62.70 -13.35 -10.81
CA GLU A 12 62.07 -12.02 -10.80
C GLU A 12 62.95 -10.97 -11.52
N PRO A 13 62.39 -9.83 -12.00
CA PRO A 13 62.40 -8.65 -11.13
C PRO A 13 61.22 -7.64 -11.28
N ASP A 14 60.94 -6.99 -10.14
CA ASP A 14 60.40 -5.65 -9.88
C ASP A 14 59.91 -4.76 -11.03
N ILE A 15 58.62 -4.42 -11.00
CA ILE A 15 58.09 -3.13 -11.48
C ILE A 15 57.02 -2.64 -10.49
N ASP A 16 57.38 -1.62 -9.71
CA ASP A 16 56.50 -0.82 -8.84
C ASP A 16 55.41 -0.11 -9.66
N TYR A 17 54.14 -0.33 -9.30
CA TYR A 17 53.04 0.58 -9.61
C TYR A 17 52.52 1.18 -8.31
N PRO A 18 52.28 2.51 -8.24
CA PRO A 18 51.73 3.13 -7.05
C PRO A 18 50.27 2.71 -6.88
N ILE A 19 49.97 2.07 -5.75
CA ILE A 19 48.61 1.77 -5.31
C ILE A 19 47.98 3.10 -4.86
N ASP A 20 47.09 3.64 -5.69
CA ASP A 20 46.21 4.74 -5.30
C ASP A 20 45.20 4.22 -4.27
N SER A 21 45.29 4.76 -3.05
CA SER A 21 44.43 4.47 -1.93
C SER A 21 43.08 5.20 -2.05
N GLN A 22 42.21 4.77 -2.97
CA GLN A 22 40.85 5.32 -3.15
C GLN A 22 39.76 4.25 -3.42
N SER A 23 39.88 3.02 -2.91
CA SER A 23 38.85 1.97 -3.15
C SER A 23 37.94 1.64 -1.97
N HIS A 24 38.03 2.33 -0.83
CA HIS A 24 37.20 1.99 0.34
C HIS A 24 35.82 2.67 0.40
N GLU A 25 35.55 3.74 -0.37
CA GLU A 25 34.21 4.37 -0.38
C GLU A 25 33.24 3.76 -1.41
N SER A 26 33.74 3.04 -2.42
CA SER A 26 32.90 2.44 -3.48
C SER A 26 32.37 1.04 -3.14
N ASP A 27 33.04 0.30 -2.26
CA ASP A 27 32.60 -1.04 -1.86
C ASP A 27 31.45 -0.98 -0.85
N ASP A 28 31.49 -0.06 0.13
CA ASP A 28 30.39 0.11 1.10
C ASP A 28 29.08 0.54 0.42
N THR A 29 29.15 1.41 -0.59
CA THR A 29 27.98 1.81 -1.38
C THR A 29 27.48 0.68 -2.27
N ASN A 30 28.36 -0.12 -2.87
CA ASN A 30 27.96 -1.29 -3.67
C ASN A 30 27.39 -2.42 -2.80
N GLU A 31 27.92 -2.66 -1.61
CA GLU A 31 27.40 -3.63 -0.64
C GLU A 31 26.02 -3.20 -0.10
N GLU A 32 25.84 -1.93 0.26
CA GLU A 32 24.53 -1.41 0.66
C GLU A 32 23.50 -1.56 -0.47
N ILE A 33 23.86 -1.22 -1.71
CA ILE A 33 22.98 -1.39 -2.87
C ILE A 33 22.65 -2.87 -3.10
N ASN A 34 23.63 -3.77 -3.03
CA ASN A 34 23.40 -5.22 -3.18
C ASN A 34 22.50 -5.79 -2.08
N SER A 35 22.66 -5.34 -0.83
CA SER A 35 21.82 -5.75 0.30
C SER A 35 20.37 -5.28 0.18
N LEU A 36 20.18 -4.07 -0.37
CA LEU A 36 18.86 -3.49 -0.61
C LEU A 36 18.12 -4.22 -1.75
N GLU A 37 18.82 -4.62 -2.80
CA GLU A 37 18.27 -5.41 -3.90
C GLU A 37 17.90 -6.83 -3.45
N LEU A 38 18.74 -7.50 -2.63
CA LEU A 38 18.40 -8.80 -2.02
C LEU A 38 17.12 -8.71 -1.16
N THR A 39 16.98 -7.61 -0.41
CA THR A 39 15.77 -7.35 0.38
C THR A 39 14.53 -7.18 -0.50
N ARG A 40 14.67 -6.52 -1.66
CA ARG A 40 13.56 -6.38 -2.63
C ARG A 40 13.19 -7.71 -3.28
N ILE A 41 14.16 -8.52 -3.70
CA ILE A 41 13.92 -9.85 -4.26
C ILE A 41 13.13 -10.70 -3.26
N ASN A 42 13.54 -10.69 -1.99
CA ASN A 42 12.81 -11.38 -0.92
C ASN A 42 11.41 -10.79 -0.70
N THR A 43 11.23 -9.48 -0.84
CA THR A 43 9.91 -8.83 -0.75
C THR A 43 8.98 -9.24 -1.88
N TYR A 44 9.47 -9.25 -3.13
CA TYR A 44 8.70 -9.71 -4.29
C TYR A 44 8.32 -11.19 -4.15
N ARG A 45 9.26 -12.02 -3.67
CA ARG A 45 9.02 -13.44 -3.35
C ARG A 45 7.90 -13.60 -2.32
N LEU A 46 7.93 -12.83 -1.24
CA LEU A 46 6.92 -12.87 -0.18
C LEU A 46 5.55 -12.40 -0.67
N GLN A 47 5.50 -11.31 -1.44
CA GLN A 47 4.26 -10.82 -2.06
C GLN A 47 3.65 -11.88 -2.96
N GLN A 48 4.44 -12.47 -3.86
CA GLN A 48 3.95 -13.47 -4.79
C GLN A 48 3.45 -14.73 -4.09
N LYS A 49 4.18 -15.24 -3.09
CA LYS A 49 3.74 -16.39 -2.29
C LYS A 49 2.40 -16.11 -1.60
N THR A 50 2.21 -14.88 -1.12
CA THR A 50 0.98 -14.43 -0.47
C THR A 50 -0.18 -14.31 -1.46
N THR A 51 0.06 -13.81 -2.68
CA THR A 51 -1.02 -13.65 -3.68
C THR A 51 -1.41 -14.96 -4.37
N VAL A 52 -0.42 -15.79 -4.73
CA VAL A 52 -0.63 -17.04 -5.48
C VAL A 52 -1.05 -18.19 -4.55
N GLY A 53 -0.78 -18.10 -3.26
CA GLY A 53 -1.31 -19.03 -2.26
C GLY A 53 -0.61 -20.39 -2.25
N SER A 54 0.71 -20.44 -2.43
CA SER A 54 1.47 -21.69 -2.33
C SER A 54 1.95 -21.92 -0.89
N THR A 55 1.05 -22.41 -0.02
CA THR A 55 1.43 -22.85 1.35
C THR A 55 1.77 -24.33 1.43
N ARG A 56 1.48 -25.13 0.39
CA ARG A 56 1.82 -26.56 0.36
C ARG A 56 3.29 -26.76 0.01
N GLY A 57 4.00 -27.49 0.86
CA GLY A 57 5.33 -28.00 0.54
C GLY A 57 5.25 -29.13 -0.49
N PRO A 58 6.41 -29.57 -1.03
CA PRO A 58 6.47 -30.64 -2.01
C PRO A 58 5.78 -31.91 -1.48
N THR A 59 5.14 -32.64 -2.38
CA THR A 59 4.48 -33.90 -2.02
C THR A 59 5.49 -34.87 -1.40
N PRO A 60 5.16 -35.54 -0.29
CA PRO A 60 6.00 -36.56 0.33
C PRO A 60 6.41 -37.66 -0.67
N ARG A 61 7.67 -38.14 -0.56
CA ARG A 61 8.31 -39.07 -1.52
C ARG A 61 7.53 -40.37 -1.74
N ASP A 62 6.79 -40.81 -0.75
CA ASP A 62 5.90 -41.97 -0.75
C ASP A 62 4.71 -41.83 -1.71
N ARG A 63 4.37 -40.61 -2.13
CA ARG A 63 3.26 -40.32 -3.05
C ARG A 63 3.69 -39.95 -4.46
N TRP A 64 4.99 -40.04 -4.76
CA TRP A 64 5.50 -39.70 -6.09
C TRP A 64 5.06 -40.74 -7.12
N LEU A 65 4.75 -40.26 -8.33
CA LEU A 65 4.45 -41.16 -9.45
C LEU A 65 5.71 -41.92 -9.86
N PRO A 66 5.64 -43.22 -10.15
CA PRO A 66 6.80 -43.99 -10.60
C PRO A 66 7.29 -43.43 -11.94
N MET A 67 8.61 -43.28 -12.12
CA MET A 67 9.19 -42.76 -13.36
C MET A 67 9.09 -43.71 -14.58
N GLY A 68 8.48 -44.89 -14.39
CA GLY A 68 8.36 -45.93 -15.39
C GLY A 68 9.65 -46.73 -15.58
N ALA A 69 9.51 -47.96 -16.08
CA ALA A 69 10.63 -48.88 -16.38
C ALA A 69 11.56 -49.19 -15.17
N ASN A 70 11.02 -49.28 -13.95
CA ASN A 70 11.76 -49.56 -12.70
C ASN A 70 12.95 -48.61 -12.44
N LYS A 71 12.88 -47.37 -12.95
CA LYS A 71 13.90 -46.36 -12.67
C LYS A 71 13.67 -45.72 -11.32
N GLU A 72 14.70 -45.75 -10.46
CA GLU A 72 14.70 -45.04 -9.17
C GLU A 72 14.75 -43.52 -9.37
N HIS A 73 14.08 -42.79 -8.48
CA HIS A 73 14.07 -41.32 -8.49
C HIS A 73 15.48 -40.75 -8.35
N PRO A 74 15.84 -39.68 -9.09
CA PRO A 74 17.14 -39.05 -8.94
C PRO A 74 17.34 -38.58 -7.47
N PRO A 75 18.60 -38.59 -6.98
CA PRO A 75 18.90 -38.02 -5.67
C PRO A 75 18.50 -36.54 -5.65
N LEU A 76 18.07 -36.06 -4.47
CA LEU A 76 17.83 -34.63 -4.27
C LEU A 76 19.15 -33.89 -4.54
N LEU A 77 19.07 -32.75 -5.22
CA LEU A 77 20.25 -31.94 -5.50
C LEU A 77 20.90 -31.51 -4.18
N PRO A 78 22.24 -31.57 -4.06
CA PRO A 78 22.94 -31.02 -2.91
C PRO A 78 22.77 -29.50 -2.94
N ASP A 79 22.03 -28.99 -1.97
CA ASP A 79 21.68 -27.57 -1.77
C ASP A 79 20.85 -26.94 -2.91
N SER A 80 19.51 -26.93 -2.74
CA SER A 80 18.57 -26.39 -3.73
C SER A 80 18.89 -24.93 -4.09
N GLU A 81 19.40 -24.16 -3.12
CA GLU A 81 19.73 -22.75 -3.32
C GLU A 81 20.85 -22.52 -4.34
N ALA A 82 21.79 -23.47 -4.47
CA ALA A 82 22.89 -23.37 -5.43
C ALA A 82 22.42 -23.50 -6.90
N TYR A 83 21.22 -24.04 -7.14
CA TYR A 83 20.64 -24.24 -8.48
C TYR A 83 19.55 -23.22 -8.81
N VAL A 84 19.31 -22.25 -7.92
CA VAL A 84 18.35 -21.18 -8.14
C VAL A 84 18.97 -20.09 -9.00
N VAL A 85 18.26 -19.74 -10.07
CA VAL A 85 18.65 -18.62 -10.94
C VAL A 85 18.21 -17.29 -10.34
N GLU A 86 19.17 -16.40 -10.08
CA GLU A 86 18.96 -15.02 -9.63
C GLU A 86 19.52 -14.02 -10.66
N PHE A 87 19.35 -12.71 -10.42
CA PHE A 87 19.90 -11.66 -11.29
C PHE A 87 21.39 -11.43 -10.99
N ASP A 88 22.18 -11.09 -12.01
CA ASP A 88 23.64 -10.96 -11.89
C ASP A 88 24.09 -9.60 -11.28
N GLY A 89 23.19 -8.93 -10.54
CA GLY A 89 23.40 -7.61 -9.90
C GLY A 89 22.66 -6.43 -10.55
N VAL A 90 22.92 -5.23 -10.05
CA VAL A 90 22.21 -3.97 -10.39
C VAL A 90 22.23 -3.64 -11.88
N ASN A 91 23.28 -4.05 -12.60
CA ASN A 91 23.50 -3.74 -14.01
C ASN A 91 23.07 -4.85 -14.99
N ASP A 92 22.36 -5.90 -14.54
CA ASP A 92 21.89 -6.97 -15.43
C ASP A 92 20.96 -6.38 -16.52
N PRO A 93 21.25 -6.56 -17.82
CA PRO A 93 20.42 -6.03 -18.91
C PRO A 93 19.02 -6.65 -18.97
N LEU A 94 18.82 -7.82 -18.35
CA LEU A 94 17.50 -8.45 -18.20
C LEU A 94 16.68 -7.85 -17.05
N HIS A 95 17.30 -6.98 -16.22
CA HIS A 95 16.61 -6.30 -15.14
C HIS A 95 15.69 -5.18 -15.68
N PRO A 96 14.38 -5.16 -15.33
CA PRO A 96 13.44 -4.15 -15.84
C PRO A 96 13.84 -2.69 -15.57
N TYR A 97 14.58 -2.44 -14.48
CA TYR A 97 15.13 -1.11 -14.14
C TYR A 97 16.18 -0.57 -15.12
N ASN A 98 16.83 -1.41 -15.93
CA ASN A 98 17.91 -0.99 -16.83
C ASN A 98 17.43 -0.66 -18.26
N TRP A 99 16.12 -0.62 -18.49
CA TRP A 99 15.54 -0.33 -19.81
C TRP A 99 15.48 1.17 -20.14
N SER A 100 15.65 1.54 -21.41
CA SER A 100 15.64 2.93 -21.88
C SER A 100 14.30 3.66 -21.64
N THR A 101 14.35 4.91 -21.18
CA THR A 101 13.19 5.75 -20.79
C THR A 101 12.13 5.91 -21.89
N LEU A 102 12.51 5.88 -23.17
CA LEU A 102 11.59 5.99 -24.30
C LEU A 102 10.64 4.77 -24.42
N ARG A 103 11.06 3.59 -23.94
CA ARG A 103 10.22 2.38 -23.91
C ARG A 103 9.18 2.39 -22.77
N ARG A 104 9.24 3.37 -21.84
CA ARG A 104 8.44 3.37 -20.60
C ARG A 104 7.17 4.24 -20.64
N VAL A 105 6.90 5.04 -21.69
CA VAL A 105 5.93 6.16 -21.61
C VAL A 105 4.89 6.20 -22.75
N ILE A 106 4.21 5.10 -23.09
CA ILE A 106 3.14 5.17 -24.13
C ILE A 106 1.85 4.46 -23.69
N ALA A 107 0.77 5.23 -23.50
CA ALA A 107 -0.58 5.01 -24.07
C ALA A 107 -1.68 5.87 -23.37
N VAL A 108 -2.67 6.32 -24.16
CA VAL A 108 -3.69 7.35 -23.87
C VAL A 108 -5.12 6.89 -24.22
N PHE A 109 -6.08 7.41 -23.43
CA PHE A 109 -7.55 7.62 -23.50
C PHE A 109 -8.53 7.20 -24.62
N SER A 110 -9.81 6.97 -24.21
CA SER A 110 -11.05 7.13 -25.04
C SER A 110 -12.39 7.12 -24.23
N ALA A 111 -13.53 7.57 -24.84
CA ALA A 111 -14.96 7.26 -24.51
C ALA A 111 -16.04 7.86 -25.49
N ALA A 112 -17.37 7.54 -25.32
CA ALA A 112 -18.62 8.30 -25.70
C ALA A 112 -19.98 7.53 -25.50
N ILE A 113 -21.11 8.21 -25.16
CA ILE A 113 -22.40 7.58 -24.72
C ILE A 113 -23.74 8.11 -25.36
N SER A 114 -23.84 9.34 -25.88
CA SER A 114 -25.16 10.03 -26.01
C SER A 114 -26.07 9.69 -27.21
N GLY A 115 -25.59 9.04 -28.28
CA GLY A 115 -26.40 8.82 -29.49
C GLY A 115 -27.25 7.54 -29.51
N PHE A 116 -27.06 6.65 -28.54
CA PHE A 116 -27.70 5.32 -28.46
C PHE A 116 -29.23 5.36 -28.32
N SER A 117 -29.76 6.26 -27.48
CA SER A 117 -31.19 6.25 -27.09
C SER A 117 -32.15 6.62 -28.21
N LYS A 118 -31.70 7.37 -29.23
CA LYS A 118 -32.54 7.81 -30.35
C LYS A 118 -32.78 6.73 -31.40
N GLU A 119 -31.85 5.81 -31.60
CA GLU A 119 -31.95 4.84 -32.69
C GLU A 119 -32.74 3.59 -32.30
N PHE A 120 -32.63 3.16 -31.04
CA PHE A 120 -33.36 1.99 -30.53
C PHE A 120 -34.76 2.34 -29.98
N ASN A 121 -35.25 3.58 -30.17
CA ASN A 121 -36.54 4.06 -29.63
C ASN A 121 -36.78 3.69 -28.16
N THR A 122 -35.72 3.78 -27.36
CA THR A 122 -35.72 3.24 -26.00
C THR A 122 -35.59 4.36 -24.97
N SER A 123 -36.24 4.19 -23.82
CA SER A 123 -36.11 5.07 -22.66
C SER A 123 -34.64 5.36 -22.34
N THR A 124 -34.35 6.60 -21.98
CA THR A 124 -33.00 7.06 -21.62
C THR A 124 -32.39 6.28 -20.46
N GLU A 125 -33.23 5.64 -19.63
CA GLU A 125 -32.80 4.76 -18.54
C GLU A 125 -32.02 3.53 -19.02
N ILE A 126 -32.43 2.95 -20.15
CA ILE A 126 -31.72 1.80 -20.74
C ILE A 126 -30.39 2.26 -21.35
N GLY A 127 -30.26 3.54 -21.76
CA GLY A 127 -28.98 4.13 -22.12
C GLY A 127 -28.01 4.24 -20.93
N SER A 128 -28.52 4.60 -19.75
CA SER A 128 -27.73 4.60 -18.51
C SER A 128 -27.32 3.18 -18.10
N LEU A 129 -28.20 2.18 -18.30
CA LEU A 129 -27.88 0.78 -18.02
C LEU A 129 -26.67 0.27 -18.82
N ALA A 130 -26.49 0.69 -20.07
CA ALA A 130 -25.31 0.34 -20.87
C ALA A 130 -24.00 0.87 -20.29
N VAL A 131 -24.04 2.03 -19.60
CA VAL A 131 -22.89 2.61 -18.89
C VAL A 131 -22.64 1.84 -17.61
N THR A 132 -23.69 1.57 -16.84
CA THR A 132 -23.61 0.78 -15.61
C THR A 132 -23.05 -0.61 -15.87
N LEU A 133 -23.48 -1.32 -16.92
CA LEU A 133 -22.96 -2.65 -17.26
C LEU A 133 -21.50 -2.61 -17.69
N TYR A 134 -21.07 -1.55 -18.39
CA TYR A 134 -19.65 -1.35 -18.69
C TYR A 134 -18.84 -1.14 -17.41
N VAL A 135 -19.31 -0.28 -16.50
CA VAL A 135 -18.65 -0.04 -15.20
C VAL A 135 -18.67 -1.29 -14.32
N LEU A 136 -19.72 -2.12 -14.40
CA LEU A 136 -19.81 -3.40 -13.69
C LEU A 136 -18.83 -4.44 -14.26
N GLY A 137 -18.72 -4.55 -15.59
CA GLY A 137 -17.68 -5.38 -16.20
C GLY A 137 -16.29 -4.89 -15.79
N PHE A 138 -16.08 -3.58 -15.84
CA PHE A 138 -14.87 -2.93 -15.38
C PHE A 138 -14.57 -3.20 -13.89
N ALA A 139 -15.60 -3.30 -13.04
CA ALA A 139 -15.49 -3.69 -11.63
C ALA A 139 -14.98 -5.13 -11.46
N ALA A 140 -15.51 -6.04 -12.28
CA ALA A 140 -15.19 -7.45 -12.21
C ALA A 140 -13.79 -7.75 -12.80
N GLY A 141 -13.33 -6.94 -13.76
CA GLY A 141 -12.10 -7.24 -14.51
C GLY A 141 -10.82 -7.38 -13.67
N PRO A 142 -10.52 -6.51 -12.69
CA PRO A 142 -9.32 -6.60 -11.86
C PRO A 142 -9.22 -7.93 -11.10
N THR A 143 -10.35 -8.58 -10.82
CA THR A 143 -10.37 -9.90 -10.15
C THR A 143 -9.80 -11.03 -11.02
N ILE A 144 -9.80 -10.85 -12.33
CA ILE A 144 -9.23 -11.81 -13.30
C ILE A 144 -7.84 -11.35 -13.73
N TRP A 145 -7.70 -10.07 -14.08
CA TRP A 145 -6.47 -9.57 -14.69
C TRP A 145 -5.34 -9.33 -13.69
N ALA A 146 -5.63 -8.90 -12.45
CA ALA A 146 -4.58 -8.69 -11.46
C ALA A 146 -3.89 -10.01 -11.06
N PRO A 147 -4.61 -11.08 -10.65
CA PRO A 147 -3.97 -12.37 -10.36
C PRO A 147 -3.37 -13.01 -11.61
N GLY A 148 -4.05 -12.89 -12.76
CA GLY A 148 -3.53 -13.38 -14.04
C GLY A 148 -2.18 -12.75 -14.40
N SER A 149 -1.95 -11.48 -14.03
CA SER A 149 -0.68 -10.79 -14.25
C SER A 149 0.46 -11.22 -13.33
N GLU A 150 0.14 -11.84 -12.20
CA GLU A 150 1.14 -12.41 -11.29
C GLU A 150 1.48 -13.86 -11.64
N LEU A 151 0.57 -14.57 -12.31
CA LEU A 151 0.79 -15.94 -12.76
C LEU A 151 1.51 -16.02 -14.10
N VAL A 152 1.04 -15.27 -15.10
CA VAL A 152 1.47 -15.42 -16.51
C VAL A 152 2.43 -14.31 -16.94
N GLY A 153 2.68 -13.33 -16.06
CA GLY A 153 3.43 -12.10 -16.36
C GLY A 153 2.52 -10.95 -16.80
N ARG A 154 3.08 -9.75 -16.98
CA ARG A 154 2.30 -8.53 -17.26
C ARG A 154 1.88 -8.43 -18.73
N ARG A 155 2.68 -8.93 -19.67
CA ARG A 155 2.48 -8.70 -21.12
C ARG A 155 1.20 -9.35 -21.65
N TRP A 156 0.94 -10.60 -21.28
CA TRP A 156 -0.19 -11.38 -21.80
C TRP A 156 -1.56 -10.87 -21.34
N PRO A 157 -1.80 -10.64 -20.03
CA PRO A 157 -3.05 -10.03 -19.55
C PRO A 157 -3.34 -8.68 -20.20
N LEU A 158 -2.33 -7.82 -20.36
CA LEU A 158 -2.48 -6.52 -21.04
C LEU A 158 -2.90 -6.70 -22.50
N SER A 159 -2.22 -7.58 -23.23
CA SER A 159 -2.49 -7.82 -24.65
C SER A 159 -3.88 -8.42 -24.88
N LEU A 160 -4.25 -9.46 -24.12
CA LEU A 160 -5.56 -10.10 -24.21
C LEU A 160 -6.70 -9.17 -23.81
N GLY A 161 -6.50 -8.37 -22.77
CA GLY A 161 -7.47 -7.36 -22.33
C GLY A 161 -7.71 -6.28 -23.38
N LEU A 162 -6.65 -5.71 -23.97
CA LEU A 162 -6.79 -4.71 -25.05
C LEU A 162 -7.44 -5.31 -26.30
N PHE A 163 -7.02 -6.51 -26.71
CA PHE A 163 -7.59 -7.20 -27.85
C PHE A 163 -9.09 -7.52 -27.66
N GLY A 164 -9.45 -8.07 -26.50
CA GLY A 164 -10.85 -8.33 -26.14
C GLY A 164 -11.68 -7.06 -26.10
N CYS A 165 -11.15 -5.99 -25.49
CA CYS A 165 -11.81 -4.69 -25.43
C CYS A 165 -12.09 -4.14 -26.83
N ALA A 166 -11.14 -4.24 -27.76
CA ALA A 166 -11.33 -3.78 -29.14
C ALA A 166 -12.45 -4.57 -29.83
N ILE A 167 -12.44 -5.91 -29.75
CA ILE A 167 -13.45 -6.77 -30.36
C ILE A 167 -14.85 -6.47 -29.82
N PHE A 168 -15.02 -6.44 -28.49
CA PHE A 168 -16.32 -6.18 -27.89
C PHE A 168 -16.81 -4.76 -28.15
N THR A 169 -15.90 -3.79 -28.29
CA THR A 169 -16.24 -2.42 -28.70
C THR A 169 -16.76 -2.37 -30.14
N ILE A 170 -16.14 -3.11 -31.07
CA ILE A 170 -16.64 -3.28 -32.45
C ILE A 170 -18.00 -3.98 -32.44
N ALA A 171 -18.16 -5.01 -31.62
CA ALA A 171 -19.43 -5.72 -31.48
C ALA A 171 -20.56 -4.79 -30.99
N CYS A 172 -20.28 -3.87 -30.05
CA CYS A 172 -21.23 -2.83 -29.68
C CYS A 172 -21.57 -1.87 -30.83
N ALA A 173 -20.63 -1.56 -31.72
CA ALA A 173 -20.87 -0.67 -32.86
C ALA A 173 -21.77 -1.34 -33.93
N VAL A 174 -21.61 -2.64 -34.15
CA VAL A 174 -22.36 -3.43 -35.14
C VAL A 174 -23.69 -3.96 -34.58
N ALA A 175 -23.90 -3.88 -33.26
CA ALA A 175 -25.08 -4.41 -32.60
C ALA A 175 -26.39 -3.88 -33.21
N LYS A 176 -27.29 -4.82 -33.54
CA LYS A 176 -28.64 -4.57 -34.06
C LYS A 176 -29.72 -4.67 -32.98
N ASP A 177 -29.36 -5.22 -31.82
CA ASP A 177 -30.27 -5.46 -30.70
C ASP A 177 -29.68 -4.87 -29.40
N ILE A 178 -30.57 -4.42 -28.52
CA ILE A 178 -30.20 -3.86 -27.21
C ILE A 178 -29.50 -4.93 -26.36
N GLN A 179 -29.99 -6.17 -26.37
CA GLN A 179 -29.42 -7.27 -25.58
C GLN A 179 -27.95 -7.52 -25.95
N THR A 180 -27.67 -7.61 -27.25
CA THR A 180 -26.31 -7.75 -27.78
C THR A 180 -25.43 -6.59 -27.34
N LEU A 181 -25.94 -5.35 -27.42
CA LEU A 181 -25.19 -4.18 -26.98
C LEU A 181 -24.88 -4.22 -25.47
N MET A 182 -25.83 -4.65 -24.62
CA MET A 182 -25.64 -4.75 -23.17
C MET A 182 -24.60 -5.81 -22.80
N ILE A 183 -24.69 -7.00 -23.40
CA ILE A 183 -23.74 -8.09 -23.16
C ILE A 183 -22.35 -7.69 -23.62
N CYS A 184 -22.23 -7.16 -24.84
CA CYS A 184 -20.94 -6.69 -25.36
C CYS A 184 -20.37 -5.54 -24.51
N ARG A 185 -21.20 -4.65 -23.93
CA ARG A 185 -20.72 -3.60 -23.03
C ARG A 185 -20.13 -4.15 -21.73
N PHE A 186 -20.75 -5.17 -21.14
CA PHE A 186 -20.20 -5.84 -19.98
C PHE A 186 -18.82 -6.44 -20.28
N PHE A 187 -18.69 -7.21 -21.36
CA PHE A 187 -17.41 -7.81 -21.73
C PHE A 187 -16.36 -6.80 -22.20
N ALA A 188 -16.76 -5.72 -22.87
CA ALA A 188 -15.87 -4.60 -23.20
C ALA A 188 -15.31 -3.96 -21.91
N GLY A 189 -16.16 -3.73 -20.90
CA GLY A 189 -15.74 -3.22 -19.59
C GLY A 189 -14.79 -4.19 -18.88
N LEU A 190 -15.12 -5.48 -18.87
CA LEU A 190 -14.32 -6.54 -18.27
C LEU A 190 -12.90 -6.58 -18.86
N CYS A 191 -12.79 -6.51 -20.19
CA CYS A 191 -11.51 -6.49 -20.88
C CYS A 191 -10.77 -5.15 -20.71
N SER A 192 -11.48 -4.02 -20.70
CA SER A 192 -10.91 -2.68 -20.50
C SER A 192 -10.28 -2.46 -19.13
N ALA A 193 -10.64 -3.26 -18.12
CA ALA A 193 -10.04 -3.18 -16.80
C ALA A 193 -8.61 -3.75 -16.72
N SER A 194 -8.18 -4.53 -17.72
CA SER A 194 -6.82 -5.10 -17.76
C SER A 194 -5.73 -4.01 -17.74
N PRO A 195 -5.70 -3.04 -18.67
CA PRO A 195 -4.73 -1.93 -18.61
C PRO A 195 -4.71 -1.20 -17.28
N ILE A 196 -5.88 -0.92 -16.70
CA ILE A 196 -5.97 -0.12 -15.47
C ILE A 196 -5.51 -0.90 -14.23
N SER A 197 -5.64 -2.22 -14.23
CA SER A 197 -5.15 -3.06 -13.13
C SER A 197 -3.67 -3.43 -13.27
N VAL A 198 -3.19 -3.65 -14.50
CA VAL A 198 -1.85 -4.19 -14.74
C VAL A 198 -0.79 -3.10 -14.97
N VAL A 199 -1.13 -1.95 -15.57
CA VAL A 199 -0.16 -0.85 -15.81
C VAL A 199 0.45 -0.29 -14.51
N PRO A 200 -0.31 -0.08 -13.41
CA PRO A 200 0.29 0.31 -12.13
C PRO A 200 1.33 -0.71 -11.62
N ALA A 201 1.09 -2.01 -11.84
CA ALA A 201 2.03 -3.05 -11.48
C ALA A 201 3.29 -3.00 -12.36
N VAL A 202 3.12 -2.80 -13.67
CA VAL A 202 4.23 -2.58 -14.61
C VAL A 202 5.10 -1.38 -14.19
N PHE A 203 4.49 -0.27 -13.74
CA PHE A 203 5.26 0.87 -13.24
C PHE A 203 5.98 0.59 -11.91
N ALA A 204 5.41 -0.24 -11.05
CA ALA A 204 6.11 -0.68 -9.84
C ALA A 204 7.30 -1.60 -10.19
N ASP A 205 7.17 -2.41 -11.22
CA ASP A 205 8.24 -3.29 -11.73
C ASP A 205 9.36 -2.47 -12.45
N LEU A 206 9.03 -1.31 -13.05
CA LEU A 206 9.95 -0.49 -13.86
C LEU A 206 10.59 0.72 -13.17
N PHE A 207 10.00 1.25 -12.08
CA PHE A 207 10.46 2.49 -11.45
C PHE A 207 10.70 2.34 -9.94
N ASN A 208 11.83 2.87 -9.47
CA ASN A 208 12.18 2.94 -8.04
C ASN A 208 11.19 3.80 -7.25
N ASN A 209 11.09 3.59 -5.93
CA ASN A 209 10.15 4.28 -5.03
C ASN A 209 10.16 5.81 -5.18
N THR A 210 11.33 6.41 -5.39
CA THR A 210 11.52 7.86 -5.56
C THR A 210 10.90 8.41 -6.86
N GLN A 211 10.90 7.62 -7.94
CA GLN A 211 10.38 8.00 -9.25
C GLN A 211 8.94 7.52 -9.47
N ARG A 212 8.55 6.42 -8.84
CA ARG A 212 7.23 5.78 -8.94
C ARG A 212 6.09 6.76 -8.68
N GLY A 213 6.23 7.64 -7.68
CA GLY A 213 5.22 8.66 -7.37
C GLY A 213 4.96 9.64 -8.52
N VAL A 214 6.00 10.03 -9.29
CA VAL A 214 5.84 10.94 -10.46
C VAL A 214 5.03 10.22 -11.53
N VAL A 215 5.47 9.01 -11.89
CA VAL A 215 4.92 8.24 -13.00
C VAL A 215 3.47 7.85 -12.73
N MET A 216 3.17 7.44 -11.49
CA MET A 216 1.81 7.16 -11.07
C MET A 216 0.91 8.40 -11.10
N SER A 217 1.44 9.57 -10.74
CA SER A 217 0.67 10.82 -10.82
C SER A 217 0.32 11.17 -12.27
N ILE A 218 1.29 11.06 -13.19
CA ILE A 218 1.08 11.28 -14.63
C ILE A 218 0.09 10.26 -15.19
N PHE A 219 0.20 8.99 -14.79
CA PHE A 219 -0.74 7.95 -15.18
C PHE A 219 -2.16 8.24 -14.69
N CYS A 220 -2.34 8.60 -13.42
CA CYS A 220 -3.66 8.96 -12.90
C CYS A 220 -4.26 10.16 -13.64
N MET A 221 -3.45 11.18 -13.97
CA MET A 221 -3.91 12.30 -14.81
C MET A 221 -4.38 11.80 -16.18
N ALA A 222 -3.58 10.92 -16.79
CA ALA A 222 -3.89 10.25 -18.04
C ALA A 222 -4.98 9.17 -17.93
N VAL A 223 -5.62 8.97 -16.77
CA VAL A 223 -6.79 8.11 -16.59
C VAL A 223 -8.07 8.91 -16.31
N PHE A 224 -7.96 10.11 -15.74
CA PHE A 224 -9.13 10.95 -15.42
C PHE A 224 -9.52 11.93 -16.52
N ILE A 225 -8.58 12.52 -17.25
CA ILE A 225 -8.87 13.44 -18.38
C ILE A 225 -9.75 12.79 -19.48
N GLY A 226 -9.78 11.46 -19.59
CA GLY A 226 -10.40 10.69 -20.67
C GLY A 226 -11.89 10.64 -20.59
N PRO A 227 -12.45 10.11 -19.49
CA PRO A 227 -13.86 10.22 -19.19
C PRO A 227 -14.38 11.65 -19.37
N PHE A 228 -13.61 12.68 -19.02
CA PHE A 228 -13.97 14.09 -19.21
C PHE A 228 -13.79 14.58 -20.65
N SER A 229 -12.87 14.01 -21.43
CA SER A 229 -12.68 14.34 -22.85
C SER A 229 -13.72 13.69 -23.77
N ALA A 230 -14.24 12.55 -23.34
CA ALA A 230 -15.26 11.76 -24.01
C ALA A 230 -16.46 12.55 -24.52
N PRO A 231 -17.11 13.42 -23.70
CA PRO A 231 -18.41 13.93 -24.03
C PRO A 231 -18.37 14.96 -25.15
N PHE A 232 -17.29 15.77 -25.27
CA PHE A 232 -17.17 16.70 -26.40
C PHE A 232 -16.72 15.99 -27.68
N VAL A 233 -15.72 15.10 -27.62
CA VAL A 233 -15.29 14.33 -28.81
C VAL A 233 -16.45 13.50 -29.34
N GLY A 234 -17.10 12.73 -28.46
CA GLY A 234 -18.27 11.94 -28.77
C GLY A 234 -19.46 12.77 -29.22
N GLY A 235 -19.68 13.95 -28.60
CA GLY A 235 -20.75 14.86 -28.96
C GLY A 235 -20.62 15.43 -30.38
N PHE A 236 -19.42 15.85 -30.78
CA PHE A 236 -19.17 16.34 -32.14
C PHE A 236 -19.27 15.22 -33.19
N ILE A 237 -18.72 14.04 -32.91
CA ILE A 237 -18.82 12.88 -33.82
C ILE A 237 -20.28 12.46 -33.99
N ALA A 238 -21.04 12.37 -32.89
CA ALA A 238 -22.45 11.97 -32.93
C ALA A 238 -23.36 12.98 -33.64
N MET A 239 -22.99 14.27 -33.65
CA MET A 239 -23.68 15.32 -34.42
C MET A 239 -23.28 15.34 -35.91
N SER A 240 -22.15 14.74 -36.27
CA SER A 240 -21.66 14.67 -37.64
C SER A 240 -22.45 13.66 -38.47
N SER A 241 -22.28 13.68 -39.80
CA SER A 241 -22.88 12.71 -40.72
C SER A 241 -22.49 11.24 -40.44
N LEU A 242 -21.44 11.02 -39.65
CA LEU A 242 -20.97 9.71 -39.20
C LEU A 242 -21.94 9.07 -38.19
N GLY A 243 -22.64 9.85 -37.37
CA GLY A 243 -23.54 9.34 -36.34
C GLY A 243 -22.82 8.65 -35.17
N TRP A 244 -23.60 8.06 -34.26
CA TRP A 244 -23.10 7.59 -32.96
C TRP A 244 -22.30 6.30 -33.02
N ARG A 245 -22.51 5.42 -34.01
CA ARG A 245 -21.73 4.16 -34.13
C ARG A 245 -20.24 4.43 -34.32
N TRP A 246 -19.90 5.52 -34.99
CA TRP A 246 -18.52 5.93 -35.21
C TRP A 246 -17.79 6.35 -33.94
N THR A 247 -18.50 6.73 -32.88
CA THR A 247 -17.84 6.95 -31.58
C THR A 247 -17.27 5.63 -31.01
N MET A 248 -17.93 4.51 -31.31
CA MET A 248 -17.46 3.18 -30.93
C MET A 248 -16.38 2.66 -31.89
N TYR A 249 -16.52 2.85 -33.20
CA TYR A 249 -15.49 2.45 -34.16
C TYR A 249 -14.16 3.17 -33.94
N ILE A 250 -14.19 4.50 -33.73
CA ILE A 250 -12.97 5.28 -33.45
C ILE A 250 -12.31 4.78 -32.16
N SER A 251 -13.10 4.56 -31.11
CA SER A 251 -12.60 4.00 -29.85
C SER A 251 -11.96 2.62 -30.05
N ALA A 252 -12.59 1.74 -30.83
CA ALA A 252 -12.06 0.42 -31.14
C ALA A 252 -10.74 0.47 -31.92
N ILE A 253 -10.63 1.37 -32.91
CA ILE A 253 -9.39 1.58 -33.68
C ILE A 253 -8.26 2.03 -32.74
N MET A 254 -8.53 2.95 -31.82
CA MET A 254 -7.55 3.42 -30.84
C MET A 254 -7.11 2.30 -29.88
N VAL A 255 -8.05 1.51 -29.36
CA VAL A 255 -7.72 0.36 -28.49
C VAL A 255 -6.96 -0.70 -29.25
N PHE A 256 -7.30 -0.97 -30.51
CA PHE A 256 -6.59 -1.92 -31.37
C PHE A 256 -5.17 -1.45 -31.69
N LEU A 257 -4.98 -0.14 -31.94
CA LEU A 257 -3.65 0.45 -32.06
C LEU A 257 -2.86 0.28 -30.75
N GLY A 258 -3.48 0.55 -29.60
CA GLY A 258 -2.87 0.30 -28.29
C GLY A 258 -2.47 -1.16 -28.09
N PHE A 259 -3.31 -2.11 -28.50
CA PHE A 259 -3.00 -3.53 -28.52
C PHE A 259 -1.77 -3.82 -29.39
N VAL A 260 -1.72 -3.32 -30.63
CA VAL A 260 -0.56 -3.53 -31.52
C VAL A 260 0.71 -2.95 -30.91
N LEU A 261 0.64 -1.75 -30.33
CA LEU A 261 1.78 -1.12 -29.66
C LEU A 261 2.29 -1.95 -28.48
N VAL A 262 1.38 -2.39 -27.59
CA VAL A 262 1.74 -3.24 -26.45
C VAL A 262 2.27 -4.59 -26.92
N PHE A 263 1.61 -5.23 -27.88
CA PHE A 263 1.98 -6.56 -28.35
C PHE A 263 3.36 -6.56 -29.03
N VAL A 264 3.71 -5.51 -29.78
CA VAL A 264 4.98 -5.41 -30.52
C VAL A 264 6.11 -4.85 -29.67
N PHE A 265 5.86 -3.81 -28.87
CA PHE A 265 6.91 -3.05 -28.18
C PHE A 265 7.05 -3.37 -26.69
N LEU A 266 6.04 -3.96 -26.04
CA LEU A 266 6.13 -4.31 -24.61
C LEU A 266 6.82 -5.66 -24.43
N ASP A 267 7.99 -5.62 -23.82
CA ASP A 267 8.65 -6.80 -23.29
C ASP A 267 8.11 -7.15 -21.90
N GLU A 268 8.30 -8.41 -21.49
CA GLU A 268 7.82 -8.87 -20.18
C GLU A 268 8.59 -8.17 -19.06
N THR A 269 7.87 -7.47 -18.17
CA THR A 269 8.45 -6.70 -17.08
C THR A 269 8.49 -7.45 -15.76
N TYR A 270 7.77 -8.56 -15.64
CA TYR A 270 7.66 -9.29 -14.38
C TYR A 270 8.90 -10.16 -14.11
N ALA A 271 9.70 -9.76 -13.12
CA ALA A 271 10.97 -10.40 -12.77
C ALA A 271 10.87 -11.93 -12.56
N PRO A 272 9.89 -12.48 -11.82
CA PRO A 272 9.78 -13.93 -11.64
C PRO A 272 9.63 -14.72 -12.96
N VAL A 273 8.86 -14.21 -13.92
CA VAL A 273 8.65 -14.86 -15.23
C VAL A 273 9.91 -14.76 -16.11
N ILE A 274 10.65 -13.66 -16.00
CA ILE A 274 11.95 -13.51 -16.68
C ILE A 274 12.94 -14.56 -16.16
N LEU A 275 13.01 -14.78 -14.84
CA LEU A 275 13.88 -15.78 -14.22
C LEU A 275 13.51 -17.22 -14.62
N VAL A 276 12.23 -17.56 -14.72
CA VAL A 276 11.78 -18.87 -15.25
C VAL A 276 12.29 -19.07 -16.69
N ARG A 277 12.23 -18.03 -17.53
CA ARG A 277 12.74 -18.08 -18.90
C ARG A 277 14.27 -18.18 -18.97
N LYS A 278 14.99 -17.47 -18.09
CA LYS A 278 16.46 -17.56 -17.93
C LYS A 278 16.85 -18.97 -17.50
N ALA A 279 16.19 -19.53 -16.48
CA ALA A 279 16.39 -20.91 -16.01
C ALA A 279 16.12 -21.95 -17.10
N ALA A 280 15.02 -21.81 -17.86
CA ALA A 280 14.73 -22.71 -18.99
C ALA A 280 15.81 -22.67 -20.08
N THR A 281 16.40 -21.50 -20.33
CA THR A 281 17.49 -21.34 -21.29
C THR A 281 18.79 -21.96 -20.77
N LEU A 282 19.11 -21.73 -19.49
CA LEU A 282 20.27 -22.32 -18.82
C LEU A 282 20.18 -23.85 -18.74
N ARG A 283 19.00 -24.43 -18.44
CA ARG A 283 18.75 -25.88 -18.51
C ARG A 283 19.11 -26.45 -19.87
N ARG A 284 18.72 -25.76 -20.95
CA ARG A 284 18.99 -26.21 -22.32
C ARG A 284 20.45 -26.08 -22.71
N GLN A 285 21.12 -25.01 -22.29
CA GLN A 285 22.53 -24.74 -22.61
C GLN A 285 23.48 -25.66 -21.82
N THR A 286 23.28 -25.77 -20.51
CA THR A 286 24.11 -26.58 -19.61
C THR A 286 23.76 -28.07 -19.64
N ARG A 287 22.58 -28.41 -20.18
CA ARG A 287 21.95 -29.74 -20.07
C ARG A 287 21.75 -30.22 -18.63
N ASN A 288 21.85 -29.31 -17.65
CA ASN A 288 21.54 -29.59 -16.26
C ASN A 288 20.07 -29.25 -15.99
N TRP A 289 19.24 -30.29 -15.93
CA TRP A 289 17.80 -30.18 -15.65
C TRP A 289 17.47 -29.87 -14.18
N GLY A 290 18.48 -29.90 -13.30
CA GLY A 290 18.36 -29.50 -11.90
C GLY A 290 18.33 -27.99 -11.68
N ILE A 291 18.77 -27.18 -12.65
CA ILE A 291 18.63 -25.71 -12.58
C ILE A 291 17.15 -25.37 -12.59
N HIS A 292 16.65 -24.63 -11.61
CA HIS A 292 15.29 -24.14 -11.64
C HIS A 292 15.17 -22.72 -11.11
N ALA A 293 14.12 -22.01 -11.53
CA ALA A 293 13.76 -20.77 -10.84
C ALA A 293 13.05 -21.15 -9.53
N LYS A 294 13.25 -20.38 -8.45
CA LYS A 294 12.43 -20.49 -7.22
C LYS A 294 10.92 -20.42 -7.53
N GLN A 295 10.56 -19.77 -8.63
CA GLN A 295 9.18 -19.66 -9.09
C GLN A 295 8.58 -20.97 -9.63
N ASP A 296 9.40 -21.90 -10.10
CA ASP A 296 8.93 -23.22 -10.54
C ASP A 296 8.52 -24.12 -9.34
N GLU A 297 8.91 -23.77 -8.12
CA GLU A 297 8.54 -24.48 -6.89
C GLU A 297 7.15 -24.08 -6.34
N VAL A 298 6.58 -22.97 -6.83
CA VAL A 298 5.33 -22.39 -6.33
C VAL A 298 4.16 -23.07 -7.04
N GLU A 299 3.49 -24.01 -6.39
CA GLU A 299 2.28 -24.65 -6.91
C GLU A 299 1.10 -23.67 -6.86
N VAL A 300 0.39 -23.51 -7.98
CA VAL A 300 -0.78 -22.63 -8.07
C VAL A 300 -2.02 -23.39 -7.61
N ASP A 301 -2.49 -23.14 -6.38
CA ASP A 301 -3.80 -23.62 -5.93
C ASP A 301 -4.89 -22.61 -6.31
N ILE A 302 -5.74 -22.98 -7.28
CA ILE A 302 -6.86 -22.16 -7.76
C ILE A 302 -7.82 -21.81 -6.61
N LYS A 303 -8.03 -22.71 -5.65
CA LYS A 303 -8.93 -22.48 -4.51
C LYS A 303 -8.32 -21.46 -3.53
N GLU A 304 -7.02 -21.54 -3.30
CA GLU A 304 -6.31 -20.59 -2.44
C GLU A 304 -6.19 -19.22 -3.10
N LEU A 305 -5.97 -19.18 -4.41
CA LEU A 305 -5.97 -17.97 -5.22
C LEU A 305 -7.35 -17.27 -5.19
N LEU A 306 -8.45 -18.01 -5.31
CA LEU A 306 -9.80 -17.47 -5.14
C LEU A 306 -10.03 -16.93 -3.71
N ARG A 307 -9.59 -17.66 -2.68
CA ARG A 307 -9.70 -17.20 -1.28
C ARG A 307 -8.92 -15.90 -1.05
N ASN A 308 -7.68 -15.84 -1.52
CA ASN A 308 -6.77 -14.71 -1.29
C ASN A 308 -7.20 -13.47 -2.09
N ASN A 309 -7.82 -13.64 -3.26
CA ASN A 309 -8.25 -12.52 -4.11
C ASN A 309 -9.71 -12.06 -3.91
N PHE A 310 -10.57 -12.86 -3.27
CA PHE A 310 -11.98 -12.49 -3.05
C PHE A 310 -12.38 -12.43 -1.57
N ALA A 311 -12.11 -13.48 -0.79
CA ALA A 311 -12.57 -13.53 0.59
C ALA A 311 -11.77 -12.57 1.48
N ARG A 312 -10.45 -12.60 1.37
CA ARG A 312 -9.55 -11.79 2.20
C ARG A 312 -9.76 -10.28 2.03
N PRO A 313 -9.90 -9.72 0.81
CA PRO A 313 -10.16 -8.28 0.63
C PRO A 313 -11.50 -7.82 1.24
N ILE A 314 -12.57 -8.62 1.12
CA ILE A 314 -13.88 -8.26 1.66
C ILE A 314 -13.86 -8.29 3.19
N VAL A 315 -13.24 -9.31 3.78
CA VAL A 315 -13.07 -9.38 5.24
C VAL A 315 -12.26 -8.18 5.72
N MET A 316 -11.11 -7.91 5.09
CA MET A 316 -10.25 -6.77 5.45
C MET A 316 -10.99 -5.44 5.32
N LEU A 317 -11.83 -5.25 4.30
CA LEU A 317 -12.63 -4.04 4.13
C LEU A 317 -13.64 -3.82 5.28
N ILE A 318 -14.19 -4.90 5.84
CA ILE A 318 -15.18 -4.81 6.94
C ILE A 318 -14.49 -4.72 8.30
N THR A 319 -13.36 -5.39 8.48
CA THR A 319 -12.65 -5.46 9.76
C THR A 319 -11.73 -4.27 10.00
N GLU A 320 -11.12 -3.71 8.97
CA GLU A 320 -10.15 -2.60 9.07
C GLU A 320 -10.83 -1.24 8.86
N PRO A 321 -11.06 -0.45 9.93
CA PRO A 321 -11.81 0.81 9.84
C PRO A 321 -11.11 1.87 8.99
N ILE A 322 -9.76 1.89 9.00
CA ILE A 322 -8.96 2.83 8.19
C ILE A 322 -9.17 2.53 6.70
N LEU A 323 -9.03 1.26 6.32
CA LEU A 323 -9.23 0.81 4.94
C LEU A 323 -10.65 1.11 4.47
N LEU A 324 -11.66 0.86 5.31
CA LEU A 324 -13.06 1.13 5.00
C LEU A 324 -13.31 2.62 4.73
N LEU A 325 -12.88 3.51 5.63
CA LEU A 325 -13.15 4.95 5.53
C LEU A 325 -12.47 5.59 4.32
N ILE A 326 -11.21 5.21 4.04
CA ILE A 326 -10.48 5.75 2.90
C ILE A 326 -10.99 5.16 1.60
N SER A 327 -11.29 3.85 1.56
CA SER A 327 -11.89 3.22 0.38
C SER A 327 -13.27 3.81 0.09
N LEU A 328 -14.09 4.07 1.12
CA LEU A 328 -15.39 4.73 0.97
C LEU A 328 -15.24 6.12 0.36
N TYR A 329 -14.22 6.89 0.78
CA TYR A 329 -13.97 8.22 0.23
C TYR A 329 -13.53 8.19 -1.23
N ILE A 330 -12.55 7.35 -1.57
CA ILE A 330 -12.13 7.13 -2.96
C ILE A 330 -13.32 6.68 -3.82
N SER A 331 -14.15 5.78 -3.28
CA SER A 331 -15.33 5.24 -3.96
C SER A 331 -16.39 6.30 -4.23
N PHE A 332 -16.65 7.19 -3.27
CA PHE A 332 -17.57 8.30 -3.42
C PHE A 332 -17.11 9.27 -4.52
N ILE A 333 -15.83 9.66 -4.51
CA ILE A 333 -15.26 10.52 -5.55
C ILE A 333 -15.37 9.87 -6.92
N TYR A 334 -15.07 8.57 -7.02
CA TYR A 334 -15.17 7.82 -8.26
C TYR A 334 -16.63 7.70 -8.78
N GLY A 335 -17.58 7.46 -7.88
CA GLY A 335 -19.02 7.54 -8.20
C GLY A 335 -19.40 8.92 -8.73
N LEU A 336 -18.87 9.99 -8.13
CA LEU A 336 -19.19 11.33 -8.56
C LEU A 336 -18.67 11.65 -9.97
N ILE A 337 -17.47 11.15 -10.34
CA ILE A 337 -16.96 11.30 -11.71
C ILE A 337 -18.00 10.84 -12.73
N TYR A 338 -18.63 9.69 -12.50
CA TYR A 338 -19.68 9.17 -13.37
C TYR A 338 -20.99 9.97 -13.27
N ALA A 339 -21.37 10.46 -12.09
CA ALA A 339 -22.52 11.34 -11.96
C ALA A 339 -22.33 12.68 -12.69
N LEU A 340 -21.09 13.22 -12.73
CA LEU A 340 -20.78 14.45 -13.47
C LEU A 340 -21.02 14.29 -14.98
N LEU A 341 -20.83 13.08 -15.52
CA LEU A 341 -21.18 12.76 -16.92
C LEU A 341 -22.69 12.93 -17.22
N GLY A 342 -23.56 12.76 -16.22
CA GLY A 342 -24.99 13.04 -16.33
C GLY A 342 -25.36 14.48 -15.93
N ALA A 343 -24.67 15.04 -14.94
CA ALA A 343 -24.96 16.36 -14.38
C ALA A 343 -24.65 17.50 -15.36
N TYR A 344 -23.52 17.44 -16.06
CA TYR A 344 -23.12 18.49 -17.02
C TYR A 344 -24.08 18.60 -18.19
N PRO A 345 -24.47 17.50 -18.89
CA PRO A 345 -25.53 17.59 -19.89
C PRO A 345 -26.85 18.13 -19.34
N ALA A 346 -27.23 17.78 -18.11
CA ALA A 346 -28.45 18.31 -17.49
C ALA A 346 -28.42 19.84 -17.34
N VAL A 347 -27.27 20.42 -17.01
CA VAL A 347 -27.07 21.87 -16.91
C VAL A 347 -26.94 22.51 -18.29
N PHE A 348 -25.95 22.11 -19.07
CA PHE A 348 -25.59 22.84 -20.30
C PHE A 348 -26.55 22.57 -21.46
N GLN A 349 -27.13 21.38 -21.58
CA GLN A 349 -28.15 21.10 -22.60
C GLN A 349 -29.55 21.44 -22.08
N GLY A 350 -29.83 21.15 -20.80
CA GLY A 350 -31.16 21.36 -20.23
C GLY A 350 -31.46 22.83 -19.90
N VAL A 351 -30.60 23.49 -19.14
CA VAL A 351 -30.82 24.88 -18.67
C VAL A 351 -30.35 25.90 -19.72
N TYR A 352 -29.18 25.69 -20.30
CA TYR A 352 -28.58 26.62 -21.27
C TYR A 352 -28.93 26.33 -22.73
N GLY A 353 -29.57 25.20 -23.04
CA GLY A 353 -29.99 24.86 -24.40
C GLY A 353 -28.84 24.62 -25.40
N MET A 354 -27.63 24.32 -24.91
CA MET A 354 -26.47 24.11 -25.76
C MET A 354 -26.56 22.79 -26.54
N ASN A 355 -25.96 22.75 -27.74
CA ASN A 355 -25.82 21.54 -28.54
C ASN A 355 -24.97 20.46 -27.83
N MET A 356 -25.10 19.19 -28.25
CA MET A 356 -24.38 18.07 -27.61
C MET A 356 -22.86 18.25 -27.60
N GLY A 357 -22.27 18.68 -28.73
CA GLY A 357 -20.84 18.95 -28.82
C GLY A 357 -20.41 20.10 -27.91
N THR A 358 -21.08 21.25 -28.00
CA THR A 358 -20.73 22.47 -27.23
C THR A 358 -20.94 22.29 -25.72
N SER A 359 -21.98 21.59 -25.30
CA SER A 359 -22.19 21.21 -23.90
C SER A 359 -21.06 20.31 -23.37
N GLY A 360 -20.45 19.49 -24.23
CA GLY A 360 -19.31 18.66 -23.84
C GLY A 360 -18.06 19.49 -23.52
N LEU A 361 -17.87 20.67 -24.14
CA LEU A 361 -16.70 21.52 -23.88
C LEU A 361 -16.65 22.01 -22.43
N ALA A 362 -17.78 22.04 -21.73
CA ALA A 362 -17.82 22.43 -20.32
C ALA A 362 -16.93 21.54 -19.43
N PHE A 363 -16.69 20.28 -19.81
CA PHE A 363 -15.78 19.38 -19.10
C PHE A 363 -14.31 19.83 -19.12
N ILE A 364 -13.93 20.74 -20.02
CA ILE A 364 -12.59 21.34 -20.05
C ILE A 364 -12.29 22.04 -18.72
N GLY A 365 -13.29 22.63 -18.06
CA GLY A 365 -13.10 23.21 -16.72
C GLY A 365 -12.61 22.18 -15.70
N ILE A 366 -13.16 20.97 -15.72
CA ILE A 366 -12.71 19.85 -14.86
C ILE A 366 -11.31 19.40 -15.25
N ILE A 367 -11.03 19.24 -16.56
CA ILE A 367 -9.71 18.83 -17.06
C ILE A 367 -8.62 19.81 -16.61
N ILE A 368 -8.86 21.12 -16.75
CA ILE A 368 -7.90 22.14 -16.29
C ILE A 368 -7.71 22.05 -14.77
N GLY A 369 -8.79 21.86 -14.01
CA GLY A 369 -8.70 21.63 -12.57
C GLY A 369 -7.83 20.44 -12.20
N GLU A 370 -8.03 19.32 -12.89
CA GLU A 370 -7.25 18.10 -12.72
C GLU A 370 -5.76 18.31 -13.03
N LEU A 371 -5.45 19.01 -14.13
CA LEU A 371 -4.08 19.40 -14.49
C LEU A 371 -3.43 20.27 -13.42
N LEU A 372 -4.16 21.24 -12.86
CA LEU A 372 -3.69 22.09 -11.77
C LEU A 372 -3.40 21.27 -10.49
N GLY A 373 -4.27 20.30 -10.17
CA GLY A 373 -4.03 19.34 -9.09
C GLY A 373 -2.77 18.49 -9.33
N GLY A 374 -2.57 18.02 -10.56
CA GLY A 374 -1.36 17.31 -10.97
C GLY A 374 -0.08 18.13 -10.79
N VAL A 375 -0.08 19.36 -11.30
CA VAL A 375 1.05 20.30 -11.15
C VAL A 375 1.33 20.57 -9.67
N TYR A 376 0.30 20.76 -8.86
CA TYR A 376 0.46 20.95 -7.40
C TYR A 376 1.19 19.78 -6.72
N ILE A 377 0.84 18.53 -7.06
CA ILE A 377 1.52 17.35 -6.54
C ILE A 377 2.99 17.28 -7.00
N LEU A 378 3.26 17.56 -8.27
CA LEU A 378 4.61 17.56 -8.81
C LEU A 378 5.51 18.60 -8.12
N LEU A 379 4.97 19.78 -7.80
CA LEU A 379 5.70 20.83 -7.07
C LEU A 379 6.02 20.42 -5.63
N ILE A 380 5.13 19.69 -4.96
CA ILE A 380 5.34 19.22 -3.57
C ILE A 380 6.25 17.99 -3.51
N GLN A 381 6.35 17.24 -4.59
CA GLN A 381 7.09 15.98 -4.61
C GLN A 381 8.57 16.14 -4.23
N GLY A 382 9.21 17.27 -4.54
CA GLY A 382 10.59 17.54 -4.09
C GLY A 382 10.72 17.56 -2.56
N LYS A 383 9.74 18.16 -1.86
CA LYS A 383 9.70 18.18 -0.39
C LYS A 383 9.45 16.78 0.19
N TYR A 384 8.59 16.00 -0.48
CA TYR A 384 8.35 14.61 -0.08
C TYR A 384 9.62 13.75 -0.22
N LYS A 385 10.37 13.90 -1.33
CA LYS A 385 11.65 13.21 -1.54
C LYS A 385 12.68 13.56 -0.47
N ALA A 386 12.80 14.84 -0.11
CA ALA A 386 13.71 15.28 0.94
C ALA A 386 13.36 14.65 2.31
N LYS A 387 12.06 14.57 2.64
CA LYS A 387 11.59 13.89 3.86
C LYS A 387 11.85 12.38 3.82
N LEU A 388 11.66 11.75 2.66
CA LEU A 388 11.90 10.32 2.48
C LEU A 388 13.39 9.96 2.65
N ALA A 389 14.29 10.75 2.05
CA ALA A 389 15.72 10.57 2.21
C ALA A 389 16.17 10.77 3.67
N ALA A 390 15.59 11.74 4.38
CA ALA A 390 15.86 11.97 5.80
C ALA A 390 15.37 10.82 6.72
N ASN A 391 14.49 9.95 6.22
CA ASN A 391 13.90 8.83 6.97
C ASN A 391 14.39 7.45 6.48
N GLY A 392 15.56 7.40 5.84
CA GLY A 392 16.17 6.14 5.37
C GLY A 392 15.34 5.41 4.31
N ASP A 393 14.72 6.15 3.39
CA ASP A 393 13.88 5.64 2.29
C ASP A 393 12.63 4.82 2.72
N LYS A 394 12.24 4.89 3.99
CA LYS A 394 11.00 4.31 4.50
C LYS A 394 9.83 5.28 4.32
N PRO A 395 8.80 4.94 3.53
CA PRO A 395 7.66 5.82 3.32
C PRO A 395 6.77 5.86 4.56
N ILE A 396 6.47 7.07 5.04
CA ILE A 396 5.45 7.32 6.08
C ILE A 396 4.13 7.70 5.37
N PRO A 397 3.06 6.91 5.51
CA PRO A 397 1.79 7.12 4.81
C PRO A 397 1.17 8.50 5.06
N GLU A 398 1.26 9.03 6.27
CA GLU A 398 0.63 10.27 6.73
C GLU A 398 1.12 11.50 5.97
N TRP A 399 2.34 11.44 5.41
CA TRP A 399 2.89 12.52 4.58
C TRP A 399 2.11 12.74 3.27
N ARG A 400 1.27 11.79 2.86
CA ARG A 400 0.37 11.89 1.70
C ARG A 400 -0.92 12.66 2.00
N LEU A 401 -1.32 12.80 3.26
CA LEU A 401 -2.62 13.37 3.65
C LEU A 401 -2.79 14.88 3.44
N PRO A 402 -1.76 15.76 3.58
CA PRO A 402 -1.98 17.21 3.47
C PRO A 402 -2.55 17.68 2.11
N PRO A 403 -2.06 17.19 0.94
CA PRO A 403 -2.70 17.50 -0.34
C PRO A 403 -4.13 16.97 -0.45
N ALA A 404 -4.46 15.83 0.19
CA ALA A 404 -5.82 15.28 0.20
C ALA A 404 -6.80 16.22 0.91
N ILE A 405 -6.40 16.84 2.03
CA ILE A 405 -7.23 17.80 2.79
C ILE A 405 -7.56 19.03 1.93
N ILE A 406 -6.57 19.56 1.21
CA ILE A 406 -6.76 20.69 0.29
C ILE A 406 -7.70 20.30 -0.85
N GLY A 407 -7.53 19.08 -1.38
CA GLY A 407 -8.44 18.50 -2.35
C GLY A 407 -9.88 18.39 -1.84
N ALA A 408 -10.07 17.94 -0.59
CA ALA A 408 -11.36 17.78 0.05
C ALA A 408 -12.15 19.09 0.15
N VAL A 409 -11.49 20.15 0.63
CA VAL A 409 -12.10 21.48 0.75
C VAL A 409 -12.39 22.08 -0.64
N SER A 410 -11.45 21.96 -1.57
CA SER A 410 -11.61 22.47 -2.94
C SER A 410 -12.77 21.78 -3.65
N PHE A 411 -12.88 20.45 -3.52
CA PHE A 411 -13.96 19.67 -4.10
C PHE A 411 -15.34 20.09 -3.60
N ALA A 412 -15.49 20.20 -2.27
CA ALA A 412 -16.74 20.64 -1.66
C ALA A 412 -17.14 22.04 -2.15
N GLY A 413 -16.19 22.99 -2.16
CA GLY A 413 -16.41 24.35 -2.69
C GLY A 413 -16.82 24.35 -4.16
N GLY A 414 -16.18 23.52 -4.98
CA GLY A 414 -16.52 23.35 -6.40
C GLY A 414 -17.95 22.83 -6.62
N MET A 415 -18.42 21.90 -5.79
CA MET A 415 -19.78 21.35 -5.91
C MET A 415 -20.87 22.35 -5.50
N PHE A 416 -20.65 23.11 -4.42
CA PHE A 416 -21.58 24.20 -4.06
C PHE A 416 -21.63 25.28 -5.13
N TRP A 417 -20.47 25.68 -5.66
CA TRP A 417 -20.39 26.63 -6.78
C TRP A 417 -21.15 26.10 -8.00
N PHE A 418 -20.88 24.86 -8.43
CA PHE A 418 -21.56 24.25 -9.58
C PHE A 418 -23.09 24.23 -9.43
N GLY A 419 -23.59 23.80 -8.27
CA GLY A 419 -25.04 23.72 -8.01
C GLY A 419 -25.74 25.08 -8.11
N TRP A 420 -25.18 26.10 -7.44
CA TRP A 420 -25.79 27.43 -7.35
C TRP A 420 -25.51 28.33 -8.55
N THR A 421 -24.64 27.93 -9.48
CA THR A 421 -24.42 28.67 -10.72
C THR A 421 -25.01 27.99 -11.95
N GLY A 422 -25.22 26.68 -11.92
CA GLY A 422 -25.79 25.91 -13.03
C GLY A 422 -27.31 25.86 -13.10
N TYR A 423 -28.03 26.42 -12.11
CA TYR A 423 -29.49 26.24 -12.02
C TYR A 423 -30.32 27.20 -12.89
N THR A 424 -29.78 28.38 -13.25
CA THR A 424 -30.51 29.39 -14.04
C THR A 424 -29.67 29.86 -15.22
N SER A 425 -30.33 30.06 -16.37
CA SER A 425 -29.71 30.61 -17.59
C SER A 425 -29.33 32.10 -17.49
N SER A 426 -29.73 32.80 -16.43
CA SER A 426 -29.39 34.20 -16.17
C SER A 426 -27.93 34.38 -15.77
N ILE A 427 -27.33 33.36 -15.16
CA ILE A 427 -25.92 33.36 -14.80
C ILE A 427 -25.12 32.92 -16.02
N HIS A 428 -24.06 33.64 -16.36
CA HIS A 428 -23.23 33.33 -17.52
C HIS A 428 -22.67 31.90 -17.42
N TRP A 429 -22.79 31.10 -18.49
CA TRP A 429 -22.41 29.68 -18.56
C TRP A 429 -20.96 29.39 -18.13
N MET A 430 -20.07 30.40 -18.21
CA MET A 430 -18.68 30.28 -17.76
C MET A 430 -18.58 30.07 -16.24
N ALA A 431 -19.54 30.56 -15.45
CA ALA A 431 -19.52 30.41 -13.99
C ALA A 431 -19.60 28.92 -13.55
N PRO A 432 -20.58 28.10 -14.01
CA PRO A 432 -20.60 26.66 -13.72
C PRO A 432 -19.49 25.88 -14.45
N VAL A 433 -18.85 26.42 -15.48
CA VAL A 433 -17.64 25.80 -16.06
C VAL A 433 -16.43 26.03 -15.16
N ALA A 434 -16.28 27.25 -14.63
CA ALA A 434 -15.17 27.63 -13.76
C ALA A 434 -15.15 26.87 -12.43
N SER A 435 -16.33 26.48 -11.91
CA SER A 435 -16.39 25.59 -10.74
C SER A 435 -15.70 24.24 -10.98
N GLY A 436 -15.63 23.80 -12.24
CA GLY A 436 -14.87 22.63 -12.66
C GLY A 436 -13.39 22.67 -12.27
N LEU A 437 -12.78 23.86 -12.15
CA LEU A 437 -11.39 23.99 -11.69
C LEU A 437 -11.19 23.42 -10.29
N LEU A 438 -12.07 23.78 -9.36
CA LEU A 438 -12.02 23.30 -7.98
C LEU A 438 -12.48 21.85 -7.87
N THR A 439 -13.54 21.49 -8.60
CA THR A 439 -14.05 20.11 -8.63
C THR A 439 -13.01 19.13 -9.17
N GLY A 440 -12.38 19.44 -10.31
CA GLY A 440 -11.36 18.59 -10.93
C GLY A 440 -10.08 18.48 -10.10
N ALA A 441 -9.57 19.59 -9.57
CA ALA A 441 -8.42 19.59 -8.68
C ALA A 441 -8.70 18.75 -7.43
N GLY A 442 -9.88 18.92 -6.84
CA GLY A 442 -10.31 18.18 -5.66
C GLY A 442 -10.41 16.67 -5.90
N ILE A 443 -11.10 16.25 -6.97
CA ILE A 443 -11.21 14.84 -7.39
C ILE A 443 -9.84 14.20 -7.50
N PHE A 444 -8.92 14.85 -8.23
CA PHE A 444 -7.58 14.33 -8.47
C PHE A 444 -6.77 14.19 -7.19
N LEU A 445 -6.72 15.24 -6.37
CA LEU A 445 -5.91 15.28 -5.14
C LEU A 445 -6.38 14.25 -4.12
N ILE A 446 -7.69 14.12 -3.91
CA ILE A 446 -8.25 13.14 -2.99
C ILE A 446 -7.92 11.73 -3.48
N PHE A 447 -8.24 11.44 -4.76
CA PHE A 447 -8.08 10.10 -5.29
C PHE A 447 -6.63 9.62 -5.23
N LEU A 448 -5.69 10.42 -5.75
CA LEU A 448 -4.29 10.03 -5.84
C LEU A 448 -3.65 9.85 -4.46
N GLN A 449 -3.91 10.77 -3.53
CA GLN A 449 -3.29 10.71 -2.20
C GLN A 449 -3.89 9.61 -1.33
N CYS A 450 -5.21 9.45 -1.32
CA CYS A 450 -5.86 8.37 -0.57
C CYS A 450 -5.48 6.99 -1.13
N PHE A 451 -5.34 6.87 -2.46
CA PHE A 451 -4.85 5.64 -3.08
C PHE A 451 -3.43 5.29 -2.63
N ASN A 452 -2.50 6.26 -2.70
CA ASN A 452 -1.12 6.06 -2.24
C ASN A 452 -1.06 5.75 -0.73
N TYR A 453 -1.88 6.42 0.08
CA TYR A 453 -1.95 6.19 1.51
C TYR A 453 -2.29 4.73 1.85
N ILE A 454 -3.31 4.13 1.21
CA ILE A 454 -3.67 2.72 1.45
C ILE A 454 -2.51 1.78 1.12
N VAL A 455 -1.81 2.03 0.01
CA VAL A 455 -0.67 1.21 -0.41
C VAL A 455 0.48 1.32 0.57
N ASP A 456 0.77 2.53 1.04
CA ASP A 456 1.85 2.80 1.98
C ASP A 456 1.52 2.24 3.39
N CYS A 457 0.24 2.20 3.82
CA CYS A 457 -0.17 1.61 5.10
C CYS A 457 -0.06 0.07 5.14
N TYR A 458 -0.29 -0.61 4.02
CA TYR A 458 -0.35 -2.08 3.98
C TYR A 458 0.63 -2.68 2.95
N PRO A 459 1.95 -2.49 3.08
CA PRO A 459 2.92 -2.87 2.05
C PRO A 459 2.99 -4.39 1.79
N SER A 460 2.83 -5.21 2.84
CA SER A 460 2.81 -6.69 2.74
C SER A 460 1.49 -7.23 2.19
N LEU A 461 0.40 -6.47 2.31
CA LEU A 461 -0.96 -6.82 1.91
C LEU A 461 -1.51 -5.87 0.83
N ALA A 462 -0.63 -5.21 0.09
CA ALA A 462 -0.97 -4.14 -0.85
C ALA A 462 -1.93 -4.63 -1.94
N ALA A 463 -1.71 -5.85 -2.45
CA ALA A 463 -2.58 -6.45 -3.46
C ALA A 463 -4.02 -6.65 -2.95
N SER A 464 -4.17 -7.15 -1.71
CA SER A 464 -5.49 -7.39 -1.10
C SER A 464 -6.23 -6.09 -0.79
N THR A 465 -5.53 -5.07 -0.31
CA THR A 465 -6.11 -3.74 -0.03
C THR A 465 -6.51 -2.99 -1.30
N ILE A 466 -5.69 -3.04 -2.35
CA ILE A 466 -6.03 -2.47 -3.67
C ILE A 466 -7.26 -3.18 -4.25
N ALA A 467 -7.35 -4.50 -4.12
CA ALA A 467 -8.51 -5.27 -4.55
C ALA A 467 -9.78 -4.86 -3.79
N ALA A 468 -9.71 -4.75 -2.45
CA ALA A 468 -10.81 -4.31 -1.60
C ALA A 468 -11.34 -2.92 -2.01
N ASN A 469 -10.43 -1.95 -2.12
CA ASN A 469 -10.76 -0.60 -2.58
C ASN A 469 -11.38 -0.62 -3.98
N THR A 470 -10.86 -1.43 -4.90
CA THR A 470 -11.38 -1.52 -6.27
C THR A 470 -12.78 -2.10 -6.34
N ILE A 471 -13.10 -3.11 -5.54
CA ILE A 471 -14.46 -3.70 -5.46
C ILE A 471 -15.45 -2.64 -4.96
N LEU A 472 -15.17 -2.00 -3.82
CA LEU A 472 -16.07 -0.99 -3.25
C LEU A 472 -16.25 0.20 -4.20
N ARG A 473 -15.14 0.68 -4.76
CA ARG A 473 -15.10 1.80 -5.70
C ARG A 473 -15.95 1.54 -6.93
N SER A 474 -15.87 0.35 -7.47
CA SER A 474 -16.57 0.01 -8.70
C SER A 474 -18.06 -0.27 -8.46
N ALA A 475 -18.42 -0.84 -7.30
CA ALA A 475 -19.82 -1.01 -6.88
C ALA A 475 -20.53 0.34 -6.68
N ILE A 476 -19.85 1.31 -6.06
CA ILE A 476 -20.37 2.67 -5.92
C ILE A 476 -20.39 3.36 -7.31
N GLY A 477 -19.31 3.22 -8.08
CA GLY A 477 -19.18 3.77 -9.44
C GLY A 477 -20.29 3.37 -10.40
N CYS A 478 -20.70 2.10 -10.41
CA CYS A 478 -21.76 1.61 -11.30
C CYS A 478 -23.15 2.10 -10.90
N SER A 479 -23.34 2.45 -9.62
CA SER A 479 -24.64 2.86 -9.06
C SER A 479 -24.99 4.32 -9.37
N PHE A 480 -24.00 5.22 -9.41
CA PHE A 480 -24.22 6.67 -9.58
C PHE A 480 -24.91 7.07 -10.91
N PRO A 481 -24.54 6.50 -12.07
CA PRO A 481 -25.25 6.76 -13.32
C PRO A 481 -26.75 6.47 -13.29
N LEU A 482 -27.18 5.47 -12.50
CA LEU A 482 -28.57 4.98 -12.48
C LEU A 482 -29.57 5.99 -11.89
N PHE A 483 -29.11 6.86 -10.98
CA PHE A 483 -29.97 7.85 -10.32
C PHE A 483 -29.57 9.30 -10.58
N SER A 484 -28.37 9.55 -11.15
CA SER A 484 -27.83 10.91 -11.33
C SER A 484 -28.79 11.83 -12.08
N ARG A 485 -29.45 11.35 -13.13
CA ARG A 485 -30.37 12.16 -13.94
C ARG A 485 -31.69 12.44 -13.21
N GLN A 486 -32.24 11.45 -12.51
CA GLN A 486 -33.45 11.59 -11.70
C GLN A 486 -33.22 12.57 -10.56
N MET A 487 -32.05 12.48 -9.90
CA MET A 487 -31.62 13.41 -8.87
C MET A 487 -31.59 14.85 -9.42
N MET A 488 -30.98 15.09 -10.58
CA MET A 488 -30.91 16.42 -11.18
C MET A 488 -32.29 16.96 -11.61
N LYS A 489 -33.20 16.10 -12.09
CA LYS A 489 -34.56 16.49 -12.51
C LYS A 489 -35.50 16.77 -11.33
N ASN A 490 -35.53 15.89 -10.33
CA ASN A 490 -36.50 15.93 -9.25
C ASN A 490 -36.10 16.90 -8.14
N LEU A 491 -34.80 16.95 -7.81
CA LEU A 491 -34.27 17.85 -6.78
C LEU A 491 -33.93 19.23 -7.36
N GLY A 492 -33.67 19.29 -8.67
CA GLY A 492 -33.11 20.46 -9.33
C GLY A 492 -31.59 20.53 -9.15
N VAL A 493 -30.93 21.23 -10.08
CA VAL A 493 -29.46 21.36 -10.15
C VAL A 493 -28.87 21.91 -8.84
N GLN A 494 -29.52 22.92 -8.26
CA GLN A 494 -29.06 23.63 -7.06
C GLN A 494 -29.06 22.74 -5.82
N TRP A 495 -30.15 22.02 -5.55
CA TRP A 495 -30.22 21.11 -4.41
C TRP A 495 -29.41 19.83 -4.62
N ALA A 496 -29.34 19.31 -5.86
CA ALA A 496 -28.49 18.17 -6.17
C ALA A 496 -27.00 18.48 -5.92
N GLY A 497 -26.51 19.64 -6.38
CA GLY A 497 -25.15 20.11 -6.11
C GLY A 497 -24.89 20.37 -4.62
N THR A 498 -25.86 20.97 -3.92
CA THR A 498 -25.78 21.22 -2.47
C THR A 498 -25.72 19.91 -1.68
N MET A 499 -26.55 18.92 -2.01
CA MET A 499 -26.54 17.61 -1.35
C MET A 499 -25.19 16.91 -1.49
N ILE A 500 -24.64 16.88 -2.71
CA ILE A 500 -23.31 16.32 -2.96
C ILE A 500 -22.23 17.10 -2.21
N GLY A 501 -22.31 18.44 -2.20
CA GLY A 501 -21.40 19.31 -1.46
C GLY A 501 -21.43 19.03 0.05
N CYS A 502 -22.61 18.86 0.65
CA CYS A 502 -22.76 18.53 2.06
C CYS A 502 -22.15 17.15 2.39
N ILE A 503 -22.38 16.14 1.55
CA ILE A 503 -21.75 14.82 1.73
C ILE A 503 -20.23 14.95 1.64
N ALA A 504 -19.72 15.72 0.66
CA ALA A 504 -18.29 15.99 0.54
C ALA A 504 -17.72 16.66 1.80
N VAL A 505 -18.43 17.61 2.42
CA VAL A 505 -18.03 18.26 3.67
C VAL A 505 -17.95 17.27 4.82
N VAL A 506 -18.93 16.36 4.95
CA VAL A 506 -18.92 15.30 5.98
C VAL A 506 -17.72 14.37 5.82
N MET A 507 -17.16 14.23 4.62
CA MET A 507 -15.98 13.40 4.35
C MET A 507 -14.64 14.14 4.55
N ILE A 508 -14.62 15.47 4.70
CA ILE A 508 -13.39 16.26 4.95
C ILE A 508 -12.64 15.80 6.21
N PRO A 509 -13.30 15.47 7.35
CA PRO A 509 -12.61 15.01 8.54
C PRO A 509 -11.85 13.70 8.36
N ILE A 510 -12.20 12.85 7.39
CA ILE A 510 -11.57 11.52 7.21
C ILE A 510 -10.03 11.65 7.09
N PRO A 511 -9.47 12.39 6.10
CA PRO A 511 -8.02 12.58 6.01
C PRO A 511 -7.42 13.43 7.15
N VAL A 512 -8.24 14.18 7.91
CA VAL A 512 -7.78 14.97 9.07
C VAL A 512 -7.65 14.10 10.32
N LEU A 513 -8.58 13.17 10.54
CA LEU A 513 -8.61 12.26 11.68
C LEU A 513 -7.44 11.27 11.64
N PHE A 514 -7.05 10.82 10.44
CA PHE A 514 -5.88 9.97 10.23
C PHE A 514 -4.56 10.72 10.24
N LYS A 515 -4.59 12.05 10.30
CA LYS A 515 -3.42 12.82 10.69
C LYS A 515 -3.24 12.72 12.21
N VAL A 516 -3.00 11.50 12.70
CA VAL A 516 -2.74 11.27 14.12
C VAL A 516 -1.37 11.87 14.43
N TYR A 517 -1.35 12.55 15.58
CA TYR A 517 -0.27 13.38 16.08
C TYR A 517 1.07 12.66 16.05
N ASP A 518 2.05 13.26 15.38
CA ASP A 518 3.47 12.92 15.52
C ASP A 518 3.81 12.73 17.01
N TRP A 519 4.63 11.72 17.32
CA TRP A 519 5.31 11.59 18.61
C TRP A 519 5.85 12.96 19.05
N ASP A 520 5.43 13.42 20.23
CA ASP A 520 5.81 14.71 20.79
C ASP A 520 6.55 14.48 22.10
N LEU A 521 7.84 14.84 22.11
CA LEU A 521 8.71 14.75 23.28
C LEU A 521 8.12 15.49 24.49
N ASN A 522 7.37 16.57 24.27
CA ASN A 522 6.76 17.37 25.34
C ASN A 522 5.66 16.62 26.12
N ARG A 523 5.23 15.45 25.64
CA ARG A 523 4.26 14.59 26.33
C ARG A 523 4.90 13.63 27.32
N TRP A 524 6.23 13.58 27.37
CA TRP A 524 7.00 12.71 28.25
C TRP A 524 7.77 13.53 29.28
N THR A 525 7.93 12.97 30.48
CA THR A 525 8.71 13.57 31.54
C THR A 525 9.48 12.51 32.31
N SER A 526 10.67 12.88 32.76
CA SER A 526 11.49 12.06 33.63
C SER A 526 10.83 11.93 35.01
N SER A 527 10.80 10.71 35.53
CA SER A 527 10.33 10.38 36.86
C SER A 527 11.36 9.43 37.48
N ASP A 528 12.48 9.97 37.93
CA ASP A 528 13.62 9.21 38.46
C ASP A 528 13.64 9.18 39.99
N ASP A 529 14.56 8.42 40.57
CA ASP A 529 14.78 8.33 42.02
C ASP A 529 15.26 9.63 42.68
N ARG A 530 15.59 10.68 41.91
CA ARG A 530 15.86 12.06 42.39
C ARG A 530 14.75 12.60 43.30
N VAL A 531 13.51 12.19 43.07
CA VAL A 531 12.36 12.57 43.93
C VAL A 531 12.49 12.01 45.36
N ARG A 532 13.31 10.96 45.54
CA ARG A 532 13.63 10.32 46.82
C ARG A 532 15.06 10.64 47.30
N GLY A 533 15.75 11.57 46.65
CA GLY A 533 17.14 11.93 46.96
C GLY A 533 18.19 11.02 46.32
N GLY A 534 17.83 10.22 45.31
CA GLY A 534 18.79 9.48 44.48
C GLY A 534 19.43 10.34 43.40
N SER A 535 20.36 9.76 42.64
CA SER A 535 21.15 10.45 41.61
C SER A 535 20.90 9.94 40.18
N SER A 536 19.94 9.02 39.98
CA SER A 536 19.67 8.47 38.65
C SER A 536 18.97 9.48 37.74
N VAL A 537 19.31 9.47 36.45
CA VAL A 537 18.79 10.41 35.45
C VAL A 537 18.37 9.63 34.21
N SER A 538 17.22 9.96 33.64
CA SER A 538 16.78 9.48 32.32
C SER A 538 16.40 10.62 31.38
N ASN A 539 16.67 10.45 30.09
CA ASN A 539 16.34 11.36 29.01
C ASN A 539 15.74 10.60 27.82
N LEU A 540 14.95 11.31 27.01
CA LEU A 540 14.45 10.84 25.71
C LEU A 540 14.94 11.79 24.62
N GLU A 541 15.61 11.25 23.61
CA GLU A 541 16.11 12.03 22.48
C GLU A 541 15.55 11.50 21.15
N PRO A 542 14.99 12.35 20.28
CA PRO A 542 14.55 11.93 18.96
C PRO A 542 15.76 11.61 18.07
N THR A 543 15.70 10.48 17.36
CA THR A 543 16.73 10.03 16.41
C THR A 543 16.09 9.71 15.05
N ALA A 544 16.90 9.55 13.99
CA ALA A 544 16.39 9.28 12.65
C ALA A 544 15.60 7.96 12.50
N GLU A 545 15.74 7.03 13.43
CA GLU A 545 15.10 5.70 13.38
C GLU A 545 14.15 5.43 14.55
N GLY A 546 13.76 6.46 15.32
CA GLY A 546 12.91 6.34 16.51
C GLY A 546 13.35 7.26 17.65
N VAL A 547 13.16 6.82 18.89
CA VAL A 547 13.49 7.58 20.11
C VAL A 547 14.54 6.82 20.93
N LEU A 548 15.59 7.53 21.35
CA LEU A 548 16.63 7.01 22.23
C LEU A 548 16.25 7.31 23.69
N PHE A 549 15.98 6.26 24.46
CA PHE A 549 15.86 6.30 25.92
C PHE A 549 17.23 6.01 26.54
N HIS A 550 17.84 7.00 27.18
CA HIS A 550 19.18 6.87 27.73
C HIS A 550 19.35 7.63 29.05
N GLY A 551 20.42 7.32 29.77
CA GLY A 551 20.75 7.99 31.01
C GLY A 551 21.71 7.20 31.87
N ASN A 552 21.79 7.54 33.15
CA ASN A 552 22.65 6.90 34.13
C ASN A 552 21.82 6.39 35.31
N LEU A 553 22.03 5.13 35.67
CA LEU A 553 21.42 4.48 36.82
C LEU A 553 22.44 4.42 37.96
N ASP A 554 22.24 5.25 38.98
CA ASP A 554 23.05 5.24 40.20
C ASP A 554 22.36 4.43 41.30
N ILE A 555 23.14 3.52 41.89
CA ILE A 555 22.68 2.63 42.96
C ILE A 555 23.40 2.92 44.28
N GLU A 556 24.46 3.72 44.29
CA GLU A 556 25.28 3.97 45.47
C GLU A 556 24.56 4.92 46.45
N THR A 557 23.95 5.98 45.92
CA THR A 557 23.30 7.02 46.74
C THR A 557 22.18 6.48 47.64
N LEU A 558 21.49 5.42 47.19
CA LEU A 558 20.32 4.84 47.87
C LEU A 558 20.56 3.39 48.35
N GLY A 559 21.82 2.99 48.52
CA GLY A 559 22.17 1.71 49.15
C GLY A 559 21.73 0.47 48.36
N GLY A 560 21.94 0.49 47.03
CA GLY A 560 21.63 -0.61 46.10
C GLY A 560 20.28 -0.48 45.39
N ALA A 561 19.46 0.51 45.73
CA ALA A 561 18.15 0.75 45.12
C ALA A 561 18.15 2.00 44.24
N GLY A 562 18.05 1.85 42.92
CA GLY A 562 17.97 2.97 41.98
C GLY A 562 16.94 2.73 40.89
N PHE A 563 16.33 3.80 40.37
CA PHE A 563 15.50 3.71 39.17
C PHE A 563 15.51 5.01 38.37
N ALA A 564 15.47 4.87 37.05
CA ALA A 564 15.33 5.97 36.09
C ALA A 564 14.16 5.64 35.16
N SER A 565 13.23 6.59 34.95
CA SER A 565 12.04 6.31 34.13
C SER A 565 11.50 7.52 33.41
N GLN A 566 10.87 7.27 32.26
CA GLN A 566 10.18 8.27 31.46
C GLN A 566 8.70 7.88 31.38
N ARG A 567 7.81 8.86 31.64
CA ARG A 567 6.37 8.64 31.70
C ARG A 567 5.59 9.73 30.97
N THR A 568 4.37 9.41 30.55
CA THR A 568 3.46 10.39 29.93
C THR A 568 2.90 11.40 30.95
N VAL A 569 2.73 12.67 30.53
CA VAL A 569 2.44 13.83 31.40
C VAL A 569 0.95 14.18 31.54
N ARG A 570 0.12 13.92 30.53
CA ARG A 570 -1.28 14.39 30.51
C ARG A 570 -2.23 13.43 31.25
N ASP A 571 -2.51 13.74 32.51
CA ASP A 571 -3.40 12.94 33.38
C ASP A 571 -4.89 12.93 32.92
N GLU A 572 -5.28 13.85 32.04
CA GLU A 572 -6.62 13.91 31.42
C GLU A 572 -6.76 12.93 30.25
N GLN A 573 -5.66 12.58 29.57
CA GLN A 573 -5.68 11.68 28.43
C GLN A 573 -5.98 10.25 28.89
N THR A 574 -6.89 9.58 28.20
CA THR A 574 -7.32 8.22 28.51
C THR A 574 -7.24 7.40 27.23
N TRP A 575 -6.59 6.25 27.30
CA TRP A 575 -6.49 5.29 26.21
C TRP A 575 -7.40 4.09 26.50
N ASP A 576 -8.28 3.79 25.56
CA ASP A 576 -9.10 2.59 25.57
C ASP A 576 -8.38 1.50 24.75
N LEU A 577 -7.86 0.49 25.44
CA LEU A 577 -7.14 -0.64 24.89
C LEU A 577 -7.95 -1.94 24.96
N SER A 578 -9.23 -1.87 25.31
CA SER A 578 -10.10 -3.05 25.53
C SER A 578 -10.26 -3.95 24.29
N GLY A 579 -10.06 -3.41 23.09
CA GLY A 579 -10.14 -4.14 21.82
C GLY A 579 -8.88 -4.91 21.40
N HIS A 580 -7.82 -4.86 22.20
CA HIS A 580 -6.49 -5.42 21.87
C HIS A 580 -6.05 -6.46 22.91
N ASP A 581 -5.15 -7.35 22.53
CA ASP A 581 -4.66 -8.45 23.38
C ASP A 581 -3.29 -8.15 24.02
N GLY A 582 -2.57 -7.14 23.50
CA GLY A 582 -1.28 -6.72 24.04
C GLY A 582 -0.68 -5.49 23.37
N VAL A 583 0.51 -5.10 23.84
CA VAL A 583 1.40 -4.07 23.27
C VAL A 583 2.62 -4.70 22.64
N GLU A 584 3.08 -4.12 21.56
CA GLU A 584 4.29 -4.50 20.86
C GLU A 584 5.28 -3.33 20.84
N LEU A 585 6.51 -3.59 21.29
CA LEU A 585 7.60 -2.61 21.27
C LEU A 585 8.61 -3.05 20.21
N HIS A 586 8.85 -2.20 19.22
CA HIS A 586 9.97 -2.39 18.29
C HIS A 586 11.19 -1.68 18.86
N ILE A 587 12.21 -2.46 19.19
CA ILE A 587 13.42 -1.95 19.85
C ILE A 587 14.67 -2.33 19.05
N ILE A 588 15.68 -1.47 19.12
CA ILE A 588 17.04 -1.80 18.72
C ILE A 588 17.84 -1.93 20.02
N PRO A 589 18.27 -3.15 20.39
CA PRO A 589 19.05 -3.37 21.60
C PRO A 589 20.44 -2.74 21.42
N LEU A 590 20.78 -1.75 22.25
CA LEU A 590 22.11 -1.12 22.27
C LEU A 590 22.95 -1.58 23.46
N ASP A 591 22.29 -2.12 24.49
CA ASP A 591 22.93 -2.70 25.67
C ASP A 591 22.32 -4.06 26.03
N ARG A 592 22.77 -4.65 27.15
CA ARG A 592 22.25 -5.91 27.70
C ARG A 592 21.45 -5.70 28.99
N ASN A 593 20.91 -4.50 29.18
CA ASN A 593 20.21 -4.13 30.41
C ASN A 593 18.77 -4.68 30.42
N ARG A 594 18.21 -4.83 31.63
CA ARG A 594 16.81 -5.23 31.80
C ARG A 594 15.94 -3.98 31.95
N TYR A 595 14.94 -3.86 31.09
CA TYR A 595 14.00 -2.75 31.07
C TYR A 595 12.61 -3.19 31.55
N THR A 596 11.87 -2.24 32.08
CA THR A 596 10.51 -2.44 32.55
C THR A 596 9.56 -1.53 31.76
N PHE A 597 8.58 -2.14 31.10
CA PHE A 597 7.42 -1.43 30.56
C PHE A 597 6.29 -1.44 31.57
N SER A 598 5.59 -0.33 31.73
CA SER A 598 4.56 -0.22 32.75
C SER A 598 3.35 0.63 32.36
N LEU A 599 2.19 0.21 32.87
CA LEU A 599 0.89 0.82 32.65
C LEU A 599 0.25 1.24 33.97
N THR A 600 -0.54 2.31 33.91
CA THR A 600 -1.36 2.77 35.03
C THR A 600 -2.75 3.13 34.52
N ASP A 601 -3.78 2.53 35.09
CA ASP A 601 -5.21 2.77 34.78
C ASP A 601 -5.83 3.87 35.65
N GLU A 602 -5.29 4.13 36.85
CA GLU A 602 -5.82 5.14 37.75
C GLU A 602 -4.70 5.95 38.41
N ILE A 603 -4.90 7.27 38.46
CA ILE A 603 -4.01 8.20 39.15
C ILE A 603 -4.74 8.69 40.40
N PRO A 604 -4.31 8.33 41.62
CA PRO A 604 -4.97 8.78 42.83
C PRO A 604 -4.84 10.30 43.00
N GLN A 605 -5.85 10.92 43.63
CA GLN A 605 -5.86 12.37 43.84
C GLN A 605 -4.61 12.84 44.60
N ARG A 606 -4.05 13.98 44.15
CA ARG A 606 -2.90 14.61 44.81
C ARG A 606 -3.22 14.88 46.28
N ARG A 607 -2.21 14.69 47.14
CA ARG A 607 -2.34 15.07 48.54
C ARG A 607 -2.55 16.59 48.66
N PRO A 608 -3.12 17.08 49.78
CA PRO A 608 -3.24 18.51 50.06
C PRO A 608 -1.89 19.27 49.98
N ASP A 609 -0.78 18.55 50.20
CA ASP A 609 0.62 19.02 50.10
C ASP A 609 1.17 19.03 48.65
N GLY A 610 0.32 18.87 47.63
CA GLY A 610 0.70 18.87 46.21
C GLY A 610 1.43 17.63 45.70
N ARG A 611 1.88 16.73 46.59
CA ARG A 611 2.57 15.47 46.22
C ARG A 611 1.63 14.43 45.60
N GLU A 612 2.06 13.80 44.50
CA GLU A 612 1.36 12.67 43.88
C GLU A 612 1.39 11.44 44.80
N GLN A 613 0.27 10.73 44.88
CA GLN A 613 0.19 9.45 45.59
C GLN A 613 0.67 8.31 44.69
N SER A 614 1.25 7.26 45.29
CA SER A 614 1.62 6.06 44.54
C SER A 614 0.36 5.33 44.08
N ALA A 615 0.28 5.05 42.78
CA ALA A 615 -0.77 4.22 42.18
C ALA A 615 -0.35 2.74 42.14
N LEU A 616 -1.32 1.86 41.86
CA LEU A 616 -1.04 0.50 41.41
C LEU A 616 -0.51 0.57 39.98
N VAL A 617 0.57 -0.15 39.69
CA VAL A 617 1.26 -0.13 38.39
C VAL A 617 1.41 -1.56 37.89
N TRP A 618 1.10 -1.79 36.62
CA TRP A 618 1.24 -3.09 35.97
C TRP A 618 2.53 -3.09 35.18
N GLU A 619 3.45 -3.96 35.54
CA GLU A 619 4.82 -3.96 35.04
C GLU A 619 5.14 -5.25 34.28
N TYR A 620 5.97 -5.14 33.26
CA TYR A 620 6.59 -6.27 32.57
C TYR A 620 8.06 -5.99 32.35
N ASP A 621 8.89 -6.96 32.72
CA ASP A 621 10.34 -6.89 32.57
C ASP A 621 10.79 -7.65 31.34
N PHE A 622 11.63 -7.04 30.52
CA PHE A 622 12.24 -7.67 29.35
C PHE A 622 13.74 -7.38 29.29
N CYS A 623 14.51 -8.32 28.76
CA CYS A 623 15.95 -8.22 28.57
C CYS A 623 16.28 -8.03 27.09
N THR A 624 16.96 -6.94 26.75
CA THR A 624 17.30 -6.58 25.36
C THR A 624 18.16 -7.60 24.63
N SER A 625 18.90 -8.44 25.36
CA SER A 625 19.76 -9.48 24.77
C SER A 625 19.02 -10.76 24.38
N GLU A 626 17.89 -11.05 25.03
CA GLU A 626 17.08 -12.25 24.81
C GLU A 626 15.88 -11.98 23.91
N THR A 627 15.30 -10.78 24.03
CA THR A 627 14.24 -10.32 23.14
C THR A 627 14.87 -9.85 21.83
N GLY A 628 14.35 -10.31 20.68
CA GLY A 628 14.80 -9.80 19.38
C GLY A 628 14.50 -8.30 19.20
N ARG A 629 14.39 -7.85 17.94
CA ARG A 629 14.01 -6.45 17.65
C ARG A 629 12.56 -6.10 18.01
N GLU A 630 11.82 -7.04 18.59
CA GLU A 630 10.38 -6.99 18.80
C GLU A 630 10.05 -7.63 20.15
N VAL A 631 9.38 -6.88 21.02
CA VAL A 631 8.92 -7.33 22.34
C VAL A 631 7.40 -7.29 22.34
N ARG A 632 6.77 -8.47 22.38
CA ARG A 632 5.30 -8.59 22.50
C ARG A 632 4.91 -8.84 23.95
N LEU A 633 4.04 -7.97 24.44
CA LEU A 633 3.58 -7.92 25.83
C LEU A 633 2.09 -8.21 25.86
N PHE A 634 1.69 -9.39 26.36
CA PHE A 634 0.26 -9.66 26.56
C PHE A 634 -0.21 -9.02 27.87
N TRP A 635 -1.47 -8.57 27.90
CA TRP A 635 -2.06 -8.01 29.12
C TRP A 635 -2.05 -8.96 30.31
N LYS A 636 -2.17 -10.27 30.05
CA LYS A 636 -2.11 -11.34 31.06
C LYS A 636 -0.73 -11.49 31.71
N ASP A 637 0.34 -11.06 31.05
CA ASP A 637 1.71 -11.23 31.55
C ASP A 637 2.15 -10.05 32.44
N LEU A 638 1.33 -8.98 32.51
CA LEU A 638 1.61 -7.82 33.33
C LEU A 638 1.44 -8.14 34.82
N ARG A 639 2.45 -7.79 35.63
CA ARG A 639 2.46 -8.04 37.07
C ARG A 639 2.04 -6.77 37.84
N PRO A 640 1.03 -6.83 38.72
CA PRO A 640 0.63 -5.69 39.53
C PRO A 640 1.67 -5.43 40.63
N THR A 641 2.12 -4.18 40.74
CA THR A 641 3.08 -3.73 41.73
C THR A 641 2.63 -2.45 42.40
N TYR A 642 2.95 -2.32 43.69
CA TYR A 642 2.77 -1.08 44.45
C TYR A 642 4.10 -0.67 45.06
N ARG A 643 4.61 0.50 44.65
CA ARG A 643 5.95 1.00 45.02
C ARG A 643 7.08 -0.02 44.75
N GLY A 644 6.98 -0.76 43.64
CA GLY A 644 7.98 -1.75 43.23
C GLY A 644 7.91 -3.08 43.96
N LYS A 645 6.90 -3.32 44.81
CA LYS A 645 6.62 -4.63 45.43
C LYS A 645 5.45 -5.30 44.73
N PRO A 646 5.51 -6.62 44.44
CA PRO A 646 4.39 -7.36 43.87
C PRO A 646 3.21 -7.39 44.84
N VAL A 647 1.99 -7.36 44.30
CA VAL A 647 0.73 -7.44 45.06
C VAL A 647 -0.04 -8.69 44.60
N GLU A 648 -0.24 -9.66 45.49
CA GLU A 648 -0.85 -10.96 45.12
C GLU A 648 -2.36 -10.85 44.86
N ASP A 649 -3.09 -10.03 45.64
CA ASP A 649 -4.55 -9.84 45.51
C ASP A 649 -4.90 -8.47 44.90
N ALA A 650 -4.34 -8.16 43.74
CA ALA A 650 -4.60 -6.91 43.04
C ALA A 650 -5.90 -6.95 42.22
N ARG A 651 -6.54 -5.78 42.05
CA ARG A 651 -7.64 -5.63 41.08
C ARG A 651 -7.16 -5.93 39.65
N PRO A 652 -8.04 -6.41 38.74
CA PRO A 652 -7.68 -6.54 37.33
C PRO A 652 -7.42 -5.16 36.70
N LEU A 653 -6.51 -5.12 35.72
CA LEU A 653 -6.19 -3.92 34.95
C LEU A 653 -7.40 -3.46 34.13
N ASP A 654 -7.87 -2.23 34.32
CA ASP A 654 -8.93 -1.66 33.48
C ASP A 654 -8.37 -1.12 32.16
N LEU A 655 -8.41 -1.96 31.12
CA LEU A 655 -7.94 -1.62 29.78
C LEU A 655 -8.75 -0.52 29.10
N SER A 656 -9.99 -0.24 29.56
CA SER A 656 -10.83 0.82 28.97
C SER A 656 -10.39 2.23 29.37
N ARG A 657 -9.53 2.33 30.39
CA ARG A 657 -9.15 3.60 31.03
C ARG A 657 -7.66 3.70 31.34
N ILE A 658 -6.79 3.32 30.42
CA ILE A 658 -5.35 3.50 30.63
C ILE A 658 -5.01 4.99 30.66
N LYS A 659 -4.26 5.43 31.69
CA LYS A 659 -3.95 6.84 31.97
C LYS A 659 -2.48 7.19 31.80
N ARG A 660 -1.55 6.24 31.97
CA ARG A 660 -0.11 6.50 31.81
C ARG A 660 0.61 5.30 31.22
N PHE A 661 1.55 5.60 30.32
CA PHE A 661 2.61 4.70 29.87
C PHE A 661 3.93 5.11 30.51
N ARG A 662 4.75 4.13 30.88
CA ARG A 662 6.10 4.39 31.41
C ARG A 662 7.09 3.32 30.95
N ILE A 663 8.27 3.78 30.62
CA ILE A 663 9.46 2.97 30.35
C ILE A 663 10.47 3.28 31.44
N MET A 664 11.05 2.23 32.02
CA MET A 664 11.88 2.33 33.21
C MET A 664 13.07 1.37 33.15
N ILE A 665 14.15 1.75 33.80
CA ILE A 665 15.24 0.87 34.19
C ILE A 665 15.38 0.94 35.73
N ARG A 666 15.64 -0.20 36.37
CA ARG A 666 15.74 -0.32 37.84
C ARG A 666 16.92 -1.19 38.25
N SER A 667 17.48 -1.01 39.44
CA SER A 667 18.70 -1.73 39.85
C SER A 667 18.53 -3.23 40.08
N PHE A 668 17.30 -3.71 40.31
CA PHE A 668 17.00 -5.09 40.75
C PHE A 668 17.91 -5.55 41.90
N PHE A 669 18.04 -4.71 42.95
CA PHE A 669 18.92 -4.97 44.10
C PHE A 669 20.42 -5.05 43.75
N GLY A 670 20.88 -4.17 42.85
CA GLY A 670 22.29 -4.03 42.49
C GLY A 670 22.75 -4.92 41.33
N ALA A 671 21.83 -5.58 40.63
CA ALA A 671 22.14 -6.39 39.45
C ALA A 671 22.54 -5.56 38.23
N GLN A 672 22.12 -4.30 38.14
CA GLN A 672 22.48 -3.38 37.05
C GLN A 672 22.74 -1.95 37.56
N HIS A 673 23.80 -1.33 37.07
CA HIS A 673 24.26 0.02 37.41
C HIS A 673 24.99 0.65 36.22
N GLY A 674 25.09 1.98 36.20
CA GLY A 674 25.83 2.73 35.19
C GLY A 674 24.96 3.23 34.03
N ASP A 675 25.61 3.54 32.91
CA ASP A 675 24.96 4.11 31.73
C ASP A 675 24.08 3.07 31.01
N PHE A 676 22.91 3.51 30.54
CA PHE A 676 21.98 2.67 29.80
C PHE A 676 21.49 3.37 28.54
N SER A 677 21.17 2.58 27.52
CA SER A 677 20.65 3.10 26.24
C SER A 677 19.75 2.08 25.55
N LEU A 678 18.52 2.48 25.27
CA LEU A 678 17.52 1.70 24.55
C LEU A 678 16.91 2.55 23.44
N LYS A 679 16.98 2.07 22.21
CA LYS A 679 16.35 2.75 21.07
C LYS A 679 15.00 2.10 20.77
N ILE A 680 13.94 2.90 20.78
CA ILE A 680 12.55 2.48 20.57
C ILE A 680 12.11 3.03 19.22
N GLN A 681 11.78 2.16 18.27
CA GLN A 681 11.34 2.54 16.93
C GLN A 681 9.85 2.85 16.88
N SER A 682 9.02 2.04 17.54
CA SER A 682 7.57 2.25 17.62
C SER A 682 6.95 1.49 18.80
N ILE A 683 5.80 1.98 19.24
CA ILE A 683 4.95 1.33 20.25
C ILE A 683 3.58 1.08 19.63
N GLY A 684 3.25 -0.18 19.39
CA GLY A 684 1.99 -0.63 18.79
C GLY A 684 1.11 -1.42 19.76
N VAL A 685 -0.12 -1.67 19.33
CA VAL A 685 -1.04 -2.63 19.97
C VAL A 685 -1.42 -3.71 18.97
N PHE A 686 -1.61 -4.94 19.43
CA PHE A 686 -1.94 -6.08 18.56
C PHE A 686 -3.17 -6.85 19.04
N ARG A 687 -3.81 -7.58 18.11
CA ARG A 687 -4.93 -8.48 18.36
C ARG A 687 -4.63 -9.86 17.76
N GLU A 688 -4.80 -10.92 18.53
CA GLU A 688 -4.37 -12.29 18.24
C GLU A 688 -5.23 -12.99 17.18
N SER A 689 -6.43 -12.46 16.89
CA SER A 689 -7.43 -13.07 16.00
C SER A 689 -7.07 -13.11 14.49
N TYR A 690 -5.80 -13.04 14.13
CA TYR A 690 -5.30 -13.13 12.75
C TYR A 690 -4.13 -14.12 12.57
N LEU A 691 -4.03 -15.13 13.45
CA LEU A 691 -3.15 -16.27 13.27
C LEU A 691 -3.97 -17.54 12.99
N ASP A 692 -4.29 -17.78 11.73
CA ASP A 692 -4.61 -19.15 11.27
C ASP A 692 -3.30 -19.95 11.24
N ASN A 693 -2.95 -20.60 12.34
CA ASN A 693 -2.11 -21.80 12.31
C ASN A 693 -2.41 -22.72 13.50
N PRO A 694 -3.14 -23.84 13.33
CA PRO A 694 -3.55 -24.71 14.43
C PRO A 694 -2.45 -25.68 14.93
N ASN A 695 -1.18 -25.48 14.58
CA ASN A 695 -0.11 -26.48 14.83
C ASN A 695 1.07 -25.99 15.69
N VAL A 696 0.93 -24.94 16.49
CA VAL A 696 1.94 -24.63 17.53
C VAL A 696 1.35 -24.93 18.89
N THR A 697 1.45 -26.20 19.27
CA THR A 697 1.17 -26.66 20.63
C THR A 697 2.15 -26.06 21.63
N LYS A 698 1.60 -25.65 22.78
CA LYS A 698 2.26 -25.26 24.02
C LYS A 698 3.45 -26.17 24.35
N GLU A 699 4.61 -25.58 24.58
CA GLU A 699 5.58 -26.15 25.52
C GLU A 699 5.72 -25.20 26.71
N SER A 700 5.46 -25.80 27.87
CA SER A 700 5.53 -25.20 29.19
C SER A 700 6.96 -24.83 29.55
N MET A 701 7.05 -23.68 30.18
CA MET A 701 8.16 -23.18 30.98
C MET A 701 8.41 -24.17 32.13
N ASP A 702 9.53 -24.89 32.09
CA ASP A 702 10.13 -25.52 33.28
C ASP A 702 11.63 -25.16 33.27
N CYS A 703 12.07 -24.65 34.42
CA CYS A 703 13.47 -24.36 34.72
C CYS A 703 14.16 -25.66 35.13
N ASP A 704 15.35 -25.94 34.58
CA ASP A 704 16.59 -26.29 35.30
C ASP A 704 17.64 -26.95 34.38
N ASP A 705 18.90 -26.57 34.64
CA ASP A 705 20.21 -27.19 34.36
C ASP A 705 20.86 -27.32 32.95
N GLU A 706 21.97 -26.57 32.82
CA GLU A 706 23.28 -26.79 32.15
C GLU A 706 23.44 -26.95 30.61
N PRO A 707 24.62 -26.53 30.07
CA PRO A 707 24.76 -26.07 28.69
C PRO A 707 25.18 -27.20 27.75
N THR A 708 24.47 -27.35 26.63
CA THR A 708 24.97 -28.12 25.48
C THR A 708 25.01 -27.24 24.25
N GLU A 709 26.24 -27.02 23.76
CA GLU A 709 26.52 -26.39 22.47
C GLU A 709 25.84 -27.17 21.34
N SER A 710 24.89 -26.51 20.67
CA SER A 710 24.51 -26.85 19.30
C SER A 710 24.31 -25.56 18.51
N THR A 711 25.16 -25.41 17.50
CA THR A 711 25.21 -24.27 16.59
C THR A 711 24.08 -24.41 15.56
N GLU A 712 22.84 -24.10 15.96
CA GLU A 712 21.73 -23.92 15.01
C GLU A 712 21.55 -22.43 14.71
N ILE A 713 21.97 -22.03 13.50
CA ILE A 713 21.67 -20.75 12.89
C ILE A 713 20.15 -20.73 12.61
N ARG A 714 19.38 -20.24 13.59
CA ARG A 714 17.93 -20.12 13.50
C ARG A 714 17.57 -18.89 12.65
N GLU A 715 17.20 -19.16 11.39
CA GLU A 715 16.63 -18.21 10.43
C GLU A 715 15.55 -17.31 11.06
N LYS A 716 15.81 -16.00 11.14
CA LYS A 716 14.84 -14.98 11.54
C LYS A 716 13.88 -14.65 10.40
N LYS A 717 12.66 -15.18 10.45
CA LYS A 717 11.51 -14.74 9.62
C LYS A 717 10.67 -13.75 10.42
N SER A 718 10.88 -12.44 10.22
CA SER A 718 9.99 -11.38 10.74
C SER A 718 8.77 -11.23 9.84
N TRP A 719 7.57 -11.43 10.38
CA TRP A 719 6.31 -11.26 9.66
C TRP A 719 5.36 -10.42 10.52
N PHE A 720 4.92 -9.27 9.95
CA PHE A 720 3.87 -8.30 10.33
C PHE A 720 4.41 -6.86 10.44
N PRO A 721 3.97 -5.90 9.59
CA PRO A 721 3.99 -4.48 9.95
C PRO A 721 2.65 -4.09 10.61
N CYS A 722 2.76 -3.56 11.83
CA CYS A 722 1.70 -3.12 12.71
C CYS A 722 0.88 -1.96 12.13
N CYS A 723 -0.44 -2.06 12.15
CA CYS A 723 -1.34 -0.92 11.97
C CYS A 723 -2.11 -0.68 13.28
N CYS A 724 -1.45 0.03 14.21
CA CYS A 724 -2.00 0.97 15.19
C CYS A 724 -0.83 1.44 16.05
N SER A 725 0.00 2.33 15.51
CA SER A 725 0.99 3.06 16.31
C SER A 725 0.22 3.94 17.29
N LEU A 726 0.35 3.66 18.59
CA LEU A 726 -0.12 4.58 19.63
C LEU A 726 0.76 5.84 19.69
N PHE A 727 1.99 5.72 19.19
CA PHE A 727 3.02 6.75 19.08
C PHE A 727 4.01 6.45 17.96
#